data_AF-A0A6I5VH47-F1
#
_entry.id   AF-A0A6I5VH47-F1
#
_cell.length_a   1.000
_cell.length_b   1.000
_cell.length_c   1.000
_cell.angle_alpha   90.00
_cell.angle_beta   90.00
_cell.angle_gamma   90.00
#
_symmetry.space_group_name_H-M   'P 1'
#
loop_
_entity.id
_entity.type
_entity.pdbx_description
1 polymer ?
#
loop_
_entity_poly.entity_id
_entity_poly.type
_entity_poly.pdbx_seq_one_letter_code
_entity_poly.pdbx_strand_id
1 'polypeptide(L)'
;MRSSVRMGFRPGSWVGQLLGDSSRRNHVRMPETVDMNNSPGGAERAIRLAVEKLGGRSGLGMVGKSVGTTARRSLGLARRIAGPRAGRHPDSEGRRKVFVIADRMPPGALRPYLEPYWDDELHVVAPEPQVEWGLDGEQRRYHKLDQHSNVRWHLKLHGPVDVIVYVRRGTSAKHEAALRQLLFHLAPGGSYVIPMAKITGYTQGRDLGRCLATMLAGLADGKQAASAQDYDELLWATSSVTVDRDFIRIGKRGRHYLKLSDRSTNRMLGSRNHNVAVRQLELLSRGELTSSGQVDSIGATRELVGLDPAVKYPPMHLREYRGRIGFVSNSLVFTDNEILPDSFRHHLAGDLRNPRMVNVDESFARLDEHVRPQETIDGAFYLLDSENSGHFGHLMTEVISRLWGWPRAKEENPDLKVIFRLRHVNERNPELEQTVFTAYGIQPDDIVWVDHPVYLQTAYGATPMFHNAMPHYVHPQIRTVWRRLRDGLDRSGAPQFDRVFLSRRDTLGNRRCLNRVAVEERFAAEGFEIVYPEDYPLRHQAGMLEHARIVAGFGGSAMFNTLFAENLEQMIVLNQEAYTARNEHLIALALGADIHYLWNVPEIQQPEEGWSREAYKSNWTFDFSRLGTELDRLLVGTRG
;
A
#
# COMPACT_ATOMS: atom_id res chain seq x y z
N MET A 1 38.02 -25.40 62.04
CA MET A 1 37.04 -24.30 62.22
C MET A 1 36.98 -23.49 60.92
N ARG A 2 35.77 -23.38 60.33
CA ARG A 2 35.14 -22.26 59.56
C ARG A 2 36.05 -21.36 58.68
N SER A 3 35.72 -20.92 57.47
CA SER A 3 34.54 -21.02 56.61
C SER A 3 34.86 -20.36 55.25
N SER A 4 34.21 -20.85 54.21
CA SER A 4 34.04 -20.36 52.83
C SER A 4 33.67 -18.88 52.65
N VAL A 5 34.01 -18.28 51.49
CA VAL A 5 33.05 -17.67 50.51
C VAL A 5 33.66 -17.66 49.09
N ARG A 6 32.92 -18.21 48.12
CA ARG A 6 33.10 -18.03 46.66
C ARG A 6 32.35 -16.77 46.20
N MET A 7 32.89 -15.99 45.27
CA MET A 7 32.08 -15.09 44.42
C MET A 7 32.20 -15.52 42.96
N GLY A 8 31.04 -15.82 42.36
CA GLY A 8 30.89 -16.22 40.97
C GLY A 8 30.59 -15.04 40.06
N PHE A 9 31.15 -15.13 38.85
CA PHE A 9 30.79 -14.34 37.67
C PHE A 9 29.37 -14.68 37.18
N ARG A 10 28.61 -13.68 36.76
CA ARG A 10 27.35 -13.81 36.02
C ARG A 10 27.47 -13.15 34.64
N PRO A 11 27.17 -13.83 33.52
CA PRO A 11 26.87 -13.19 32.24
C PRO A 11 25.41 -12.70 32.21
N GLY A 12 25.20 -11.52 31.61
CA GLY A 12 23.91 -10.82 31.56
C GLY A 12 22.91 -11.42 30.58
N SER A 13 21.68 -11.58 31.06
CA SER A 13 20.47 -11.91 30.30
C SER A 13 19.85 -10.66 29.68
N TRP A 14 19.67 -10.63 28.35
CA TRP A 14 18.93 -9.58 27.66
C TRP A 14 17.58 -10.13 27.16
N VAL A 15 16.51 -9.70 27.82
CA VAL A 15 15.11 -9.93 27.42
C VAL A 15 14.58 -8.60 26.90
N GLY A 16 14.37 -8.49 25.59
CA GLY A 16 13.71 -7.34 24.97
C GLY A 16 12.19 -7.46 25.07
N GLN A 17 11.57 -6.64 25.90
CA GLN A 17 10.12 -6.56 26.09
C GLN A 17 9.40 -5.99 24.85
N LEU A 18 8.43 -6.76 24.35
CA LEU A 18 7.41 -6.36 23.38
C LEU A 18 6.18 -5.83 24.13
N LEU A 19 6.03 -4.51 24.27
CA LEU A 19 4.74 -3.89 24.62
C LEU A 19 4.63 -2.51 23.95
N GLY A 20 3.75 -2.41 22.94
CA GLY A 20 3.27 -1.16 22.40
C GLY A 20 1.78 -1.06 22.70
N ASP A 21 1.46 -0.49 23.85
CA ASP A 21 0.09 -0.20 24.30
C ASP A 21 -0.15 1.30 24.17
N SER A 22 -1.10 1.69 23.34
CA SER A 22 -1.50 3.09 23.14
C SER A 22 -3.01 3.22 23.30
N SER A 23 -3.51 2.99 24.51
CA SER A 23 -4.81 3.49 24.94
C SER A 23 -4.71 4.15 26.31
N ARG A 24 -4.43 5.46 26.33
CA ARG A 24 -4.74 6.33 27.47
C ARG A 24 -5.37 7.62 26.93
N ARG A 25 -6.71 7.67 26.92
CA ARG A 25 -7.44 8.94 26.91
C ARG A 25 -7.83 9.24 28.34
N ASN A 26 -7.29 10.34 28.85
CA ASN A 26 -7.62 10.89 30.16
C ASN A 26 -9.08 11.32 30.22
N HIS A 27 -9.79 10.84 31.22
CA HIS A 27 -11.05 11.42 31.69
C HIS A 27 -10.78 12.80 32.29
N VAL A 28 -11.40 13.83 31.72
CA VAL A 28 -11.57 15.13 32.38
C VAL A 28 -13.08 15.36 32.56
N ARG A 29 -13.45 15.69 33.80
CA ARG A 29 -14.81 15.96 34.26
C ARG A 29 -15.45 17.12 33.47
N MET A 30 -16.66 16.89 32.97
CA MET A 30 -17.60 17.94 32.56
C MET A 30 -18.37 18.42 33.79
N PRO A 31 -18.61 19.72 33.98
CA PRO A 31 -19.68 20.21 34.81
C PRO A 31 -20.97 20.40 34.00
N GLU A 32 -22.04 20.04 34.69
CA GLU A 32 -23.48 20.21 34.52
C GLU A 32 -24.04 21.19 33.46
N THR A 33 -25.10 20.65 32.86
CA THR A 33 -26.23 21.25 32.15
C THR A 33 -26.68 22.64 32.61
N VAL A 34 -26.93 23.54 31.64
CA VAL A 34 -28.01 24.54 31.72
C VAL A 34 -28.83 24.45 30.44
N ASP A 35 -30.08 24.07 30.62
CA ASP A 35 -31.14 23.98 29.63
C ASP A 35 -31.86 25.34 29.60
N MET A 36 -31.98 26.00 28.44
CA MET A 36 -32.94 27.10 28.22
C MET A 36 -33.34 27.19 26.75
N ASN A 37 -34.59 26.82 26.48
CA ASN A 37 -35.31 27.01 25.24
C ASN A 37 -35.83 28.45 25.06
N ASN A 38 -36.04 28.81 23.78
CA ASN A 38 -36.93 29.83 23.20
C ASN A 38 -36.52 31.32 23.18
N SER A 39 -36.19 31.83 21.97
CA SER A 39 -37.12 32.66 21.17
C SER A 39 -36.53 33.08 19.80
N PRO A 40 -37.30 33.04 18.70
CA PRO A 40 -36.83 33.39 17.34
C PRO A 40 -37.04 34.87 17.04
N GLY A 41 -35.99 35.60 16.61
CA GLY A 41 -36.17 37.00 16.19
C GLY A 41 -34.91 37.85 16.01
N GLY A 42 -33.71 37.24 15.88
CA GLY A 42 -32.45 37.99 15.83
C GLY A 42 -31.82 38.18 14.44
N ALA A 43 -32.23 37.41 13.43
CA ALA A 43 -31.47 37.29 12.18
C ALA A 43 -31.90 38.27 11.05
N GLU A 44 -33.02 38.98 11.18
CA GLU A 44 -33.54 39.87 10.11
C GLU A 44 -33.09 41.34 10.22
N ARG A 45 -32.36 41.73 11.27
CA ARG A 45 -31.92 43.12 11.48
C ARG A 45 -30.51 43.45 10.98
N ALA A 46 -29.72 42.47 10.56
CA ALA A 46 -28.33 42.69 10.11
C ALA A 46 -28.17 42.85 8.58
N ILE A 47 -29.21 42.55 7.78
CA ILE A 47 -29.13 42.58 6.30
C ILE A 47 -29.75 43.86 5.70
N ARG A 48 -30.46 44.68 6.50
CA ARG A 48 -31.14 45.89 6.01
C ARG A 48 -30.31 47.18 6.04
N LEU A 49 -29.03 47.12 6.39
CA LEU A 49 -28.16 48.31 6.56
C LEU A 49 -26.96 48.39 5.59
N ALA A 50 -26.95 47.58 4.51
CA ALA A 50 -25.87 47.57 3.52
C ALA A 50 -26.32 47.82 2.06
N VAL A 51 -27.53 48.35 1.84
CA VAL A 51 -28.07 48.61 0.49
C VAL A 51 -28.26 50.11 0.17
N GLU A 52 -27.92 51.03 1.08
CA GLU A 52 -28.17 52.48 0.88
C GLU A 52 -26.93 53.35 0.63
N LYS A 53 -25.79 52.76 0.30
CA LYS A 53 -24.63 53.52 -0.21
C LYS A 53 -24.08 52.83 -1.44
N LEU A 54 -24.55 53.27 -2.62
CA LEU A 54 -23.81 53.43 -3.88
C LEU A 54 -24.81 53.55 -5.04
N GLY A 55 -25.53 54.68 -5.06
CA GLY A 55 -26.24 55.18 -6.24
C GLY A 55 -25.63 56.50 -6.68
N GLY A 56 -25.14 56.59 -7.92
CA GLY A 56 -24.57 57.81 -8.50
C GLY A 56 -24.34 57.69 -10.02
N ARG A 57 -25.16 58.42 -10.78
CA ARG A 57 -25.29 58.61 -12.25
C ARG A 57 -24.00 59.15 -12.93
N SER A 58 -23.76 59.28 -14.25
CA SER A 58 -24.51 59.36 -15.53
C SER A 58 -23.51 59.48 -16.72
N GLY A 59 -23.92 59.26 -17.98
CA GLY A 59 -23.26 59.89 -19.17
C GLY A 59 -23.28 59.11 -20.51
N LEU A 60 -23.97 59.64 -21.52
CA LEU A 60 -24.23 59.09 -22.87
C LEU A 60 -23.03 59.12 -23.86
N GLY A 61 -23.08 58.30 -24.94
CA GLY A 61 -22.35 58.58 -26.19
C GLY A 61 -22.23 57.44 -27.24
N MET A 62 -23.21 57.37 -28.15
CA MET A 62 -23.29 56.82 -29.54
C MET A 62 -22.34 55.77 -30.16
N VAL A 63 -23.01 54.76 -30.77
CA VAL A 63 -22.88 54.18 -32.15
C VAL A 63 -21.50 53.75 -32.69
N GLY A 64 -21.31 52.43 -32.83
CA GLY A 64 -20.21 51.81 -33.59
C GLY A 64 -20.49 50.35 -33.96
N LYS A 65 -20.52 50.08 -35.26
CA LYS A 65 -20.92 48.88 -36.03
C LYS A 65 -20.53 47.48 -35.49
N SER A 66 -21.42 46.53 -35.78
CA SER A 66 -21.54 45.14 -35.34
C SER A 66 -20.57 44.14 -35.99
N VAL A 67 -19.28 44.22 -35.69
CA VAL A 67 -18.32 43.12 -35.98
C VAL A 67 -17.50 42.72 -34.74
N GLY A 68 -17.58 43.47 -33.63
CA GLY A 68 -16.80 43.22 -32.41
C GLY A 68 -17.49 42.39 -31.31
N THR A 69 -18.76 42.04 -31.45
CA THR A 69 -19.57 41.45 -30.35
C THR A 69 -19.28 39.97 -30.11
N THR A 70 -19.04 39.19 -31.17
CA THR A 70 -18.74 37.75 -31.07
C THR A 70 -17.33 37.53 -30.51
N ALA A 71 -16.33 38.28 -31.01
CA ALA A 71 -14.96 38.25 -30.50
C ALA A 71 -14.88 38.72 -29.03
N ARG A 72 -15.51 39.84 -28.66
CA ARG A 72 -15.54 40.30 -27.25
C ARG A 72 -16.31 39.36 -26.31
N ARG A 73 -17.40 38.73 -26.77
CA ARG A 73 -18.11 37.69 -25.99
C ARG A 73 -17.26 36.43 -25.82
N SER A 74 -16.56 35.99 -26.87
CA SER A 74 -15.64 34.84 -26.80
C SER A 74 -14.45 35.10 -25.87
N LEU A 75 -13.82 36.28 -25.93
CA LEU A 75 -12.75 36.72 -25.02
C LEU A 75 -13.23 36.85 -23.56
N GLY A 76 -14.46 37.35 -23.35
CA GLY A 76 -15.07 37.46 -22.03
C GLY A 76 -15.42 36.11 -21.40
N LEU A 77 -15.94 35.17 -22.20
CA LEU A 77 -16.20 33.80 -21.77
C LEU A 77 -14.88 33.04 -21.53
N ALA A 78 -13.88 33.23 -22.39
CA ALA A 78 -12.56 32.60 -22.24
C ALA A 78 -11.85 33.04 -20.96
N ARG A 79 -11.86 34.35 -20.63
CA ARG A 79 -11.34 34.86 -19.34
C ARG A 79 -12.11 34.30 -18.15
N ARG A 80 -13.43 34.15 -18.27
CA ARG A 80 -14.24 33.53 -17.19
C ARG A 80 -13.99 32.05 -17.03
N ILE A 81 -13.72 31.30 -18.12
CA ILE A 81 -13.38 29.86 -18.12
C ILE A 81 -11.98 29.61 -17.56
N ALA A 82 -11.00 30.44 -17.91
CA ALA A 82 -9.65 30.36 -17.36
C ALA A 82 -9.61 30.77 -15.87
N GLY A 83 -10.52 31.67 -15.45
CA GLY A 83 -10.53 32.24 -14.10
C GLY A 83 -9.30 33.12 -13.83
N PRO A 84 -9.12 33.64 -12.59
CA PRO A 84 -7.80 34.10 -12.17
C PRO A 84 -6.81 32.95 -12.36
N ARG A 85 -5.63 33.21 -12.96
CA ARG A 85 -4.60 32.17 -13.17
C ARG A 85 -4.35 31.50 -11.81
N ALA A 86 -4.77 30.25 -11.68
CA ALA A 86 -4.45 29.44 -10.52
C ALA A 86 -2.94 29.49 -10.31
N GLY A 87 -2.51 29.70 -9.06
CA GLY A 87 -1.11 29.83 -8.72
C GLY A 87 -0.33 28.63 -9.25
N ARG A 88 0.69 28.92 -10.05
CA ARG A 88 1.60 27.90 -10.59
C ARG A 88 2.25 27.17 -9.41
N HIS A 89 2.28 25.85 -9.43
CA HIS A 89 3.06 25.11 -8.43
C HIS A 89 4.54 25.44 -8.65
N PRO A 90 5.34 25.68 -7.59
CA PRO A 90 6.77 26.00 -7.71
C PRO A 90 7.53 25.01 -8.59
N ASP A 91 7.21 23.73 -8.47
CA ASP A 91 7.84 22.63 -9.23
C ASP A 91 7.30 22.41 -10.65
N SER A 92 6.35 23.22 -11.14
CA SER A 92 5.81 23.09 -12.51
C SER A 92 6.69 23.83 -13.52
N GLU A 93 7.88 23.29 -13.77
CA GLU A 93 8.70 23.67 -14.92
C GLU A 93 8.02 23.17 -16.21
N GLY A 94 7.13 24.00 -16.79
CA GLY A 94 6.43 23.65 -18.04
C GLY A 94 5.12 24.38 -18.27
N ARG A 95 4.46 24.10 -19.40
CA ARG A 95 3.09 24.54 -19.69
C ARG A 95 2.11 23.78 -18.78
N ARG A 96 0.93 24.36 -18.50
CA ARG A 96 -0.06 23.68 -17.65
C ARG A 96 -0.63 22.47 -18.38
N LYS A 97 -0.92 21.40 -17.65
CA LYS A 97 -1.64 20.22 -18.15
C LYS A 97 -3.13 20.39 -17.94
N VAL A 98 -3.87 20.53 -19.03
CA VAL A 98 -5.30 20.81 -19.03
C VAL A 98 -6.08 19.65 -19.62
N PHE A 99 -7.03 19.11 -18.87
CA PHE A 99 -7.94 18.07 -19.33
C PHE A 99 -9.34 18.63 -19.53
N VAL A 100 -9.85 18.55 -20.76
CA VAL A 100 -11.25 18.89 -21.07
C VAL A 100 -12.00 17.61 -21.37
N ILE A 101 -13.00 17.30 -20.53
CA ILE A 101 -13.75 16.04 -20.58
C ILE A 101 -15.17 16.35 -21.06
N ALA A 102 -15.58 15.76 -22.18
CA ALA A 102 -16.85 16.04 -22.82
C ALA A 102 -17.58 14.76 -23.27
N ASP A 103 -18.91 14.83 -23.34
CA ASP A 103 -19.71 13.82 -24.04
C ASP A 103 -19.71 14.12 -25.55
N ARG A 104 -20.45 13.32 -26.33
CA ARG A 104 -20.72 13.65 -27.74
C ARG A 104 -21.48 14.97 -27.79
N MET A 105 -20.91 15.95 -28.48
CA MET A 105 -21.44 17.31 -28.60
C MET A 105 -21.30 17.81 -30.05
N PRO A 106 -22.12 18.78 -30.49
CA PRO A 106 -21.92 19.43 -31.77
C PRO A 106 -20.50 20.00 -31.89
N PRO A 107 -19.84 19.95 -33.06
CA PRO A 107 -18.41 20.26 -33.18
C PRO A 107 -18.01 21.64 -32.63
N GLY A 108 -18.80 22.69 -32.91
CA GLY A 108 -18.55 24.04 -32.41
C GLY A 108 -18.89 24.27 -30.94
N ALA A 109 -19.61 23.36 -30.27
CA ALA A 109 -20.11 23.57 -28.91
C ALA A 109 -19.05 23.33 -27.82
N LEU A 110 -17.98 22.60 -28.13
CA LEU A 110 -16.88 22.36 -27.19
C LEU A 110 -15.78 23.43 -27.28
N ARG A 111 -15.62 24.04 -28.47
CA ARG A 111 -14.56 25.01 -28.77
C ARG A 111 -14.40 26.15 -27.74
N PRO A 112 -15.46 26.78 -27.20
CA PRO A 112 -15.29 27.83 -26.19
C PRO A 112 -14.62 27.36 -24.89
N TYR A 113 -14.66 26.05 -24.59
CA TYR A 113 -13.99 25.44 -23.44
C TYR A 113 -12.54 25.01 -23.74
N LEU A 114 -12.13 24.99 -25.01
CA LEU A 114 -10.78 24.63 -25.46
C LEU A 114 -9.91 25.86 -25.70
N GLU A 115 -10.48 26.89 -26.36
CA GLU A 115 -9.81 28.16 -26.70
C GLU A 115 -9.00 28.80 -25.57
N PRO A 116 -9.46 28.80 -24.30
CA PRO A 116 -8.72 29.44 -23.21
C PRO A 116 -7.39 28.73 -22.86
N TYR A 117 -7.17 27.53 -23.40
CA TYR A 117 -6.09 26.62 -23.04
C TYR A 117 -5.25 26.19 -24.26
N TRP A 118 -5.34 26.89 -25.40
CA TRP A 118 -4.57 26.54 -26.60
C TRP A 118 -3.05 26.68 -26.46
N ASP A 119 -2.59 27.49 -25.51
CA ASP A 119 -1.17 27.66 -25.18
C ASP A 119 -0.67 26.66 -24.12
N ASP A 120 -1.56 25.82 -23.58
CA ASP A 120 -1.28 24.80 -22.57
C ASP A 120 -1.09 23.40 -23.20
N GLU A 121 -0.63 22.43 -22.42
CA GLU A 121 -0.68 21.01 -22.81
C GLU A 121 -2.13 20.52 -22.66
N LEU A 122 -2.88 20.53 -23.78
CA LEU A 122 -4.31 20.34 -23.79
C LEU A 122 -4.68 18.90 -24.19
N HIS A 123 -5.37 18.21 -23.29
CA HIS A 123 -5.91 16.87 -23.49
C HIS A 123 -7.44 16.95 -23.57
N VAL A 124 -8.00 16.51 -24.69
CA VAL A 124 -9.47 16.44 -24.90
C VAL A 124 -9.91 14.99 -24.82
N VAL A 125 -10.71 14.67 -23.81
CA VAL A 125 -11.29 13.32 -23.60
C VAL A 125 -12.75 13.35 -24.03
N ALA A 126 -13.07 12.72 -25.17
CA ALA A 126 -14.40 12.73 -25.76
C ALA A 126 -14.65 11.46 -26.61
N PRO A 127 -15.91 11.12 -26.98
CA PRO A 127 -16.20 9.89 -27.72
C PRO A 127 -15.59 9.83 -29.13
N GLU A 128 -15.54 10.97 -29.82
CA GLU A 128 -15.06 11.11 -31.22
C GLU A 128 -14.32 12.44 -31.38
N PRO A 129 -13.22 12.50 -32.15
CA PRO A 129 -12.54 13.76 -32.46
C PRO A 129 -13.35 14.60 -33.46
N GLN A 130 -13.18 15.92 -33.43
CA GLN A 130 -13.80 16.83 -34.40
C GLN A 130 -12.75 17.81 -34.94
N VAL A 131 -12.80 18.10 -36.24
CA VAL A 131 -11.84 18.99 -36.92
C VAL A 131 -11.92 20.41 -36.34
N GLU A 132 -13.12 20.86 -35.99
CA GLU A 132 -13.41 22.20 -35.49
C GLU A 132 -12.81 22.49 -34.12
N TRP A 133 -12.32 21.46 -33.42
CA TRP A 133 -11.60 21.62 -32.15
C TRP A 133 -10.18 22.15 -32.36
N GLY A 134 -9.66 22.09 -33.60
CA GLY A 134 -8.35 22.62 -33.93
C GLY A 134 -7.24 21.98 -33.10
N LEU A 135 -7.22 20.65 -33.03
CA LEU A 135 -6.19 19.89 -32.32
C LEU A 135 -4.90 19.73 -33.15
N ASP A 136 -4.74 20.52 -34.21
CA ASP A 136 -3.59 20.51 -35.11
C ASP A 136 -2.36 21.14 -34.44
N GLY A 137 -1.69 20.37 -33.57
CA GLY A 137 -0.43 20.75 -32.95
C GLY A 137 0.08 19.71 -31.95
N GLU A 138 1.40 19.67 -31.74
CA GLU A 138 2.08 18.62 -30.96
C GLU A 138 1.62 18.51 -29.49
N GLN A 139 1.05 19.59 -28.96
CA GLN A 139 0.65 19.72 -27.54
C GLN A 139 -0.86 19.60 -27.31
N ARG A 140 -1.63 19.34 -28.36
CA ARG A 140 -3.08 19.19 -28.32
C ARG A 140 -3.42 17.74 -28.65
N ARG A 141 -3.92 16.99 -27.68
CA ARG A 141 -4.10 15.54 -27.77
C ARG A 141 -5.55 15.15 -27.59
N TYR A 142 -6.04 14.32 -28.50
CA TYR A 142 -7.35 13.67 -28.37
C TYR A 142 -7.21 12.31 -27.69
N HIS A 143 -8.15 12.02 -26.80
CA HIS A 143 -8.26 10.75 -26.08
C HIS A 143 -9.70 10.22 -26.19
N LYS A 144 -9.85 8.98 -26.65
CA LYS A 144 -11.17 8.37 -26.84
C LYS A 144 -11.84 8.04 -25.50
N LEU A 145 -13.12 8.40 -25.40
CA LEU A 145 -14.03 8.06 -24.32
C LEU A 145 -15.06 7.02 -24.80
N ASP A 146 -14.78 5.74 -24.64
CA ASP A 146 -15.74 4.64 -24.89
C ASP A 146 -16.39 4.13 -23.60
N GLN A 147 -15.64 4.11 -22.49
CA GLN A 147 -16.11 3.76 -21.15
C GLN A 147 -15.83 4.88 -20.16
N HIS A 148 -16.68 5.02 -19.13
CA HIS A 148 -16.47 6.02 -18.08
C HIS A 148 -15.11 5.87 -17.35
N SER A 149 -14.61 4.64 -17.23
CA SER A 149 -13.30 4.32 -16.65
C SER A 149 -12.13 4.95 -17.42
N ASN A 150 -12.28 5.26 -18.71
CA ASN A 150 -11.23 5.85 -19.53
C ASN A 150 -10.77 7.21 -19.02
N VAL A 151 -11.69 8.02 -18.47
CA VAL A 151 -11.35 9.34 -17.94
C VAL A 151 -10.31 9.21 -16.82
N ARG A 152 -10.61 8.35 -15.82
CA ARG A 152 -9.69 8.08 -14.71
C ARG A 152 -8.38 7.49 -15.23
N TRP A 153 -8.45 6.57 -16.20
CA TRP A 153 -7.25 5.99 -16.81
C TRP A 153 -6.32 7.03 -17.44
N HIS A 154 -6.84 7.92 -18.29
CA HIS A 154 -6.06 8.97 -18.94
C HIS A 154 -5.48 9.97 -17.94
N LEU A 155 -6.26 10.34 -16.91
CA LEU A 155 -5.78 11.21 -15.83
C LEU A 155 -4.73 10.54 -14.94
N LYS A 156 -4.78 9.21 -14.75
CA LYS A 156 -3.67 8.45 -14.11
C LYS A 156 -2.44 8.49 -15.00
N LEU A 157 -2.59 8.27 -16.31
CA LEU A 157 -1.47 8.18 -17.25
C LEU A 157 -0.71 9.51 -17.42
N HIS A 158 -1.40 10.65 -17.30
CA HIS A 158 -0.83 11.97 -17.62
C HIS A 158 -0.75 12.95 -16.45
N GLY A 159 -1.31 12.60 -15.28
CA GLY A 159 -1.31 13.50 -14.13
C GLY A 159 0.05 13.62 -13.41
N PRO A 160 0.10 14.32 -12.26
CA PRO A 160 -0.97 15.19 -11.78
C PRO A 160 -1.25 16.29 -12.81
N VAL A 161 -2.52 16.71 -12.93
CA VAL A 161 -2.94 17.70 -13.93
C VAL A 161 -3.25 19.03 -13.26
N ASP A 162 -3.12 20.15 -13.97
CA ASP A 162 -3.32 21.48 -13.40
C ASP A 162 -4.79 21.92 -13.47
N VAL A 163 -5.49 21.54 -14.53
CA VAL A 163 -6.88 21.94 -14.73
C VAL A 163 -7.70 20.77 -15.28
N ILE A 164 -8.86 20.53 -14.69
CA ILE A 164 -9.88 19.64 -15.23
C ILE A 164 -11.13 20.47 -15.54
N VAL A 165 -11.54 20.51 -16.81
CA VAL A 165 -12.79 21.13 -17.25
C VAL A 165 -13.78 20.03 -17.60
N TYR A 166 -14.77 19.83 -16.74
CA TYR A 166 -15.77 18.77 -16.88
C TYR A 166 -17.03 19.29 -17.57
N VAL A 167 -17.07 19.16 -18.90
CA VAL A 167 -18.10 19.71 -19.80
C VAL A 167 -19.24 18.70 -20.07
N ARG A 168 -19.18 17.51 -19.44
CA ARG A 168 -20.20 16.46 -19.60
C ARG A 168 -21.56 16.89 -19.08
N ARG A 169 -22.63 16.52 -19.78
CA ARG A 169 -24.00 16.86 -19.38
C ARG A 169 -24.51 15.80 -18.41
N GLY A 170 -25.03 16.22 -17.26
CA GLY A 170 -25.45 15.29 -16.22
C GLY A 170 -26.28 15.92 -15.13
N THR A 171 -26.91 15.09 -14.30
CA THR A 171 -27.60 15.53 -13.09
C THR A 171 -26.62 16.03 -12.04
N SER A 172 -27.11 16.80 -11.07
CA SER A 172 -26.34 17.22 -9.89
C SER A 172 -25.59 16.05 -9.24
N ALA A 173 -26.26 14.91 -8.99
CA ALA A 173 -25.65 13.67 -8.50
C ALA A 173 -24.50 13.12 -9.35
N LYS A 174 -24.62 13.12 -10.69
CA LYS A 174 -23.55 12.64 -11.57
C LYS A 174 -22.31 13.52 -11.52
N HIS A 175 -22.49 14.84 -11.38
CA HIS A 175 -21.39 15.79 -11.24
C HIS A 175 -20.71 15.67 -9.87
N GLU A 176 -21.47 15.43 -8.80
CA GLU A 176 -20.90 15.14 -7.47
C GLU A 176 -20.05 13.85 -7.50
N ALA A 177 -20.58 12.77 -8.09
CA ALA A 177 -19.85 11.51 -8.22
C ALA A 177 -18.57 11.68 -9.05
N ALA A 178 -18.61 12.46 -10.13
CA ALA A 178 -17.43 12.78 -10.93
C ALA A 178 -16.42 13.61 -10.11
N LEU A 179 -16.86 14.64 -9.38
CA LEU A 179 -15.99 15.44 -8.53
C LEU A 179 -15.24 14.57 -7.51
N ARG A 180 -15.95 13.67 -6.81
CA ARG A 180 -15.38 12.72 -5.85
C ARG A 180 -14.27 11.85 -6.45
N GLN A 181 -14.41 11.46 -7.72
CA GLN A 181 -13.45 10.58 -8.39
C GLN A 181 -12.29 11.32 -9.08
N LEU A 182 -12.49 12.60 -9.44
CA LEU A 182 -11.56 13.31 -10.32
C LEU A 182 -10.72 14.37 -9.59
N LEU A 183 -11.15 14.87 -8.44
CA LEU A 183 -10.44 15.95 -7.73
C LEU A 183 -8.99 15.56 -7.36
N PHE A 184 -8.75 14.31 -6.97
CA PHE A 184 -7.43 13.84 -6.52
C PHE A 184 -6.40 13.68 -7.63
N HIS A 185 -6.81 13.78 -8.91
CA HIS A 185 -5.89 13.82 -10.04
C HIS A 185 -5.22 15.18 -10.22
N LEU A 186 -5.74 16.23 -9.59
CA LEU A 186 -5.18 17.57 -9.68
C LEU A 186 -3.90 17.71 -8.86
N ALA A 187 -2.92 18.42 -9.42
CA ALA A 187 -1.77 18.92 -8.68
C ALA A 187 -2.22 19.88 -7.57
N PRO A 188 -1.45 20.03 -6.47
CA PRO A 188 -1.70 21.11 -5.51
C PRO A 188 -1.71 22.47 -6.23
N GLY A 189 -2.72 23.30 -5.97
CA GLY A 189 -2.94 24.57 -6.69
C GLY A 189 -3.78 24.45 -7.95
N GLY A 190 -4.07 23.23 -8.44
CA GLY A 190 -4.89 23.00 -9.62
C GLY A 190 -6.37 23.33 -9.45
N SER A 191 -7.14 23.29 -10.54
CA SER A 191 -8.57 23.66 -10.54
C SER A 191 -9.48 22.66 -11.26
N TYR A 192 -10.59 22.31 -10.61
CA TYR A 192 -11.70 21.58 -11.22
C TYR A 192 -12.81 22.57 -11.61
N VAL A 193 -13.24 22.55 -12.87
CA VAL A 193 -14.18 23.53 -13.45
C VAL A 193 -15.38 22.81 -14.05
N ILE A 194 -16.59 23.22 -13.66
CA ILE A 194 -17.85 22.71 -14.21
C ILE A 194 -18.64 23.89 -14.79
N PRO A 195 -19.02 23.86 -16.08
CA PRO A 195 -19.93 24.85 -16.63
C PRO A 195 -21.34 24.62 -16.08
N MET A 196 -21.96 25.66 -15.51
CA MET A 196 -23.28 25.59 -14.87
C MET A 196 -24.36 25.09 -15.84
N ALA A 197 -24.27 25.47 -17.12
CA ALA A 197 -25.16 25.03 -18.19
C ALA A 197 -25.12 23.51 -18.49
N LYS A 198 -24.16 22.76 -17.92
CA LYS A 198 -24.02 21.31 -18.09
C LYS A 198 -24.63 20.50 -16.94
N ILE A 199 -25.14 21.19 -15.92
CA ILE A 199 -25.74 20.57 -14.75
C ILE A 199 -27.27 20.65 -14.88
N THR A 200 -27.93 19.50 -14.87
CA THR A 200 -29.40 19.41 -14.84
C THR A 200 -29.87 19.28 -13.39
N GLY A 201 -30.82 20.12 -12.97
CA GLY A 201 -31.45 20.03 -11.65
C GLY A 201 -30.55 20.48 -10.49
N TYR A 202 -29.63 21.42 -10.73
CA TYR A 202 -28.79 21.98 -9.67
C TYR A 202 -29.64 22.69 -8.61
N THR A 203 -29.46 22.29 -7.34
CA THR A 203 -30.06 22.95 -6.17
C THR A 203 -29.04 22.95 -5.04
N GLN A 204 -28.91 24.06 -4.31
CA GLN A 204 -27.86 24.21 -3.27
C GLN A 204 -27.96 23.17 -2.14
N GLY A 205 -29.15 22.62 -1.87
CA GLY A 205 -29.37 21.66 -0.77
C GLY A 205 -29.25 20.19 -1.15
N ARG A 206 -28.94 19.83 -2.40
CA ARG A 206 -28.90 18.42 -2.85
C ARG A 206 -27.68 18.11 -3.70
N ASP A 207 -27.24 16.86 -3.59
CA ASP A 207 -26.14 16.28 -4.37
C ASP A 207 -24.89 17.21 -4.40
N LEU A 208 -24.46 17.62 -5.60
CA LEU A 208 -23.34 18.55 -5.80
C LEU A 208 -23.52 19.86 -5.02
N GLY A 209 -24.73 20.43 -4.99
CA GLY A 209 -24.96 21.67 -4.23
C GLY A 209 -24.68 21.48 -2.74
N ARG A 210 -25.13 20.36 -2.17
CA ARG A 210 -24.86 20.00 -0.77
C ARG A 210 -23.36 19.79 -0.56
N CYS A 211 -22.69 19.05 -1.45
CA CYS A 211 -21.25 18.84 -1.40
C CYS A 211 -20.47 20.16 -1.40
N LEU A 212 -20.81 21.10 -2.29
CA LEU A 212 -20.18 22.41 -2.38
C LEU A 212 -20.45 23.28 -1.14
N ALA A 213 -21.66 23.22 -0.59
CA ALA A 213 -22.00 23.92 0.65
C ALA A 213 -21.16 23.38 1.83
N THR A 214 -20.99 22.06 1.94
CA THR A 214 -20.12 21.44 2.95
C THR A 214 -18.66 21.88 2.76
N MET A 215 -18.16 21.94 1.53
CA MET A 215 -16.82 22.45 1.22
C MET A 215 -16.63 23.91 1.61
N LEU A 216 -17.60 24.78 1.30
CA LEU A 216 -17.57 26.19 1.68
C LEU A 216 -17.57 26.39 3.20
N ALA A 217 -18.40 25.64 3.92
CA ALA A 217 -18.42 25.67 5.39
C ALA A 217 -17.08 25.22 5.98
N GLY A 218 -16.51 24.12 5.47
CA GLY A 218 -15.20 23.62 5.92
C GLY A 218 -14.04 24.59 5.69
N LEU A 219 -14.12 25.43 4.64
CA LEU A 219 -13.16 26.51 4.39
C LEU A 219 -13.31 27.69 5.35
N ALA A 220 -14.54 28.01 5.77
CA ALA A 220 -14.82 29.11 6.71
C ALA A 220 -14.41 28.75 8.15
N ASP A 221 -14.69 27.51 8.58
CA ASP A 221 -14.55 27.07 9.98
C ASP A 221 -13.17 26.48 10.31
N GLY A 222 -12.17 26.59 9.41
CA GLY A 222 -10.79 26.19 9.71
C GLY A 222 -10.59 24.73 10.13
N LYS A 223 -11.44 23.80 9.64
CA LYS A 223 -11.56 22.36 9.97
C LYS A 223 -12.57 21.97 11.07
N GLN A 224 -13.51 22.82 11.47
CA GLN A 224 -14.59 22.46 12.43
C GLN A 224 -16.00 22.41 11.85
N ALA A 225 -16.17 22.14 10.55
CA ALA A 225 -17.48 21.76 10.03
C ALA A 225 -17.81 20.32 10.44
N ALA A 226 -18.95 20.14 11.09
CA ALA A 226 -19.46 18.88 11.65
C ALA A 226 -19.29 17.66 10.73
N SER A 227 -18.94 16.53 11.34
CA SER A 227 -18.70 15.22 10.76
C SER A 227 -19.68 14.84 9.65
N ALA A 228 -19.24 14.97 8.40
CA ALA A 228 -19.80 14.22 7.30
C ALA A 228 -18.68 13.33 6.79
N GLN A 229 -18.52 12.14 7.40
CA GLN A 229 -17.49 11.14 7.07
C GLN A 229 -17.34 10.95 5.55
N ASP A 230 -18.43 11.10 4.81
CA ASP A 230 -18.49 10.99 3.36
C ASP A 230 -17.62 12.01 2.58
N TYR A 231 -17.24 13.16 3.16
CA TYR A 231 -16.52 14.24 2.45
C TYR A 231 -15.18 14.62 3.07
N ASP A 232 -14.75 14.01 4.18
CA ASP A 232 -13.59 14.47 4.96
C ASP A 232 -12.33 14.73 4.11
N GLU A 233 -12.01 13.80 3.21
CA GLU A 233 -10.84 13.94 2.35
C GLU A 233 -11.03 14.99 1.24
N LEU A 234 -12.24 15.14 0.72
CA LEU A 234 -12.57 16.21 -0.23
C LEU A 234 -12.46 17.60 0.42
N LEU A 235 -12.91 17.74 1.67
CA LEU A 235 -12.76 18.96 2.46
C LEU A 235 -11.28 19.27 2.69
N TRP A 236 -10.50 18.27 3.10
CA TRP A 236 -9.05 18.41 3.28
C TRP A 236 -8.36 18.89 1.99
N ALA A 237 -8.75 18.29 0.86
CA ALA A 237 -8.18 18.53 -0.46
C ALA A 237 -8.64 19.82 -1.15
N THR A 238 -9.57 20.58 -0.58
CA THR A 238 -10.11 21.80 -1.20
C THR A 238 -9.43 23.05 -0.66
N SER A 239 -8.95 23.93 -1.55
CA SER A 239 -8.41 25.26 -1.20
C SER A 239 -9.41 26.39 -1.38
N SER A 240 -10.34 26.26 -2.32
CA SER A 240 -11.34 27.29 -2.63
C SER A 240 -12.54 26.68 -3.33
N VAL A 241 -13.72 27.27 -3.14
CA VAL A 241 -14.91 26.98 -3.95
C VAL A 241 -15.49 28.32 -4.44
N THR A 242 -15.78 28.41 -5.73
CA THR A 242 -16.45 29.56 -6.34
C THR A 242 -17.61 29.07 -7.17
N VAL A 243 -18.79 29.62 -6.91
CA VAL A 243 -20.01 29.33 -7.67
C VAL A 243 -20.53 30.64 -8.23
N ASP A 244 -20.51 30.78 -9.55
CA ASP A 244 -21.08 31.92 -10.27
C ASP A 244 -22.17 31.47 -11.26
N ARG A 245 -22.69 32.40 -12.06
CA ARG A 245 -23.78 32.12 -13.01
C ARG A 245 -23.37 31.19 -14.15
N ASP A 246 -22.10 31.20 -14.51
CA ASP A 246 -21.55 30.51 -15.68
C ASP A 246 -20.80 29.23 -15.26
N PHE A 247 -20.10 29.23 -14.11
CA PHE A 247 -19.20 28.17 -13.68
C PHE A 247 -19.23 27.87 -12.18
N ILE A 248 -18.87 26.62 -11.87
CA ILE A 248 -18.40 26.17 -10.55
C ILE A 248 -16.90 25.91 -10.68
N ARG A 249 -16.11 26.43 -9.74
CA ARG A 249 -14.66 26.23 -9.64
C ARG A 249 -14.28 25.72 -8.27
N ILE A 250 -13.43 24.70 -8.25
CA ILE A 250 -12.91 24.11 -7.02
C ILE A 250 -11.40 24.12 -7.13
N GLY A 251 -10.73 24.72 -6.15
CA GLY A 251 -9.28 24.76 -6.06
C GLY A 251 -8.76 23.55 -5.28
N LYS A 252 -7.66 22.97 -5.73
CA LYS A 252 -7.00 21.83 -5.10
C LYS A 252 -5.95 22.28 -4.09
N ARG A 253 -5.96 21.69 -2.89
CA ARG A 253 -4.90 21.76 -1.88
C ARG A 253 -4.32 20.38 -1.62
N GLY A 254 -3.05 20.34 -1.24
CA GLY A 254 -2.38 19.13 -0.80
C GLY A 254 -2.11 18.15 -1.94
N ARG A 255 -1.24 17.18 -1.69
CA ARG A 255 -0.78 16.23 -2.69
C ARG A 255 -1.40 14.86 -2.46
N HIS A 256 -1.87 14.24 -3.54
CA HIS A 256 -2.39 12.89 -3.58
C HIS A 256 -1.48 12.04 -4.46
N TYR A 257 -0.94 10.98 -3.88
CA TYR A 257 0.00 10.08 -4.53
C TYR A 257 -0.76 8.98 -5.23
N LEU A 258 -0.47 8.74 -6.50
CA LEU A 258 -1.01 7.60 -7.22
C LEU A 258 -0.32 6.32 -6.74
N LYS A 259 -1.08 5.35 -6.24
CA LYS A 259 -0.59 4.03 -5.88
C LYS A 259 -0.34 3.22 -7.15
N LEU A 260 0.88 2.73 -7.33
CA LEU A 260 1.24 1.91 -8.48
C LEU A 260 1.27 0.42 -8.11
N SER A 261 0.61 -0.38 -8.92
CA SER A 261 0.77 -1.84 -8.91
C SER A 261 1.91 -2.25 -9.84
N ASP A 262 2.47 -3.45 -9.63
CA ASP A 262 3.49 -4.02 -10.53
C ASP A 262 3.07 -3.98 -12.00
N ARG A 263 1.82 -4.37 -12.28
CA ARG A 263 1.26 -4.42 -13.63
C ARG A 263 1.26 -3.06 -14.35
N SER A 264 1.11 -1.97 -13.60
CA SER A 264 0.93 -0.63 -14.18
C SER A 264 2.20 0.23 -14.14
N THR A 265 3.16 -0.10 -13.28
CA THR A 265 4.31 0.76 -12.94
C THR A 265 5.10 1.23 -14.16
N ASN A 266 5.58 0.33 -15.01
CA ASN A 266 6.42 0.70 -16.16
C ASN A 266 5.70 1.67 -17.11
N ARG A 267 4.43 1.37 -17.40
CA ARG A 267 3.60 2.19 -18.30
C ARG A 267 3.29 3.55 -17.68
N MET A 268 2.94 3.57 -16.40
CA MET A 268 2.54 4.80 -15.71
C MET A 268 3.74 5.73 -15.53
N LEU A 269 4.86 5.26 -14.98
CA LEU A 269 6.02 6.13 -14.76
C LEU A 269 6.55 6.69 -16.09
N GLY A 270 6.69 5.85 -17.13
CA GLY A 270 7.19 6.29 -18.43
C GLY A 270 6.34 7.35 -19.13
N SER A 271 5.05 7.48 -18.81
CA SER A 271 4.16 8.49 -19.40
C SER A 271 3.86 9.68 -18.49
N ARG A 272 3.86 9.43 -17.17
CA ARG A 272 3.31 10.34 -16.16
C ARG A 272 4.39 11.24 -15.55
N ASN A 273 5.56 10.66 -15.28
CA ASN A 273 6.60 11.29 -14.50
C ASN A 273 7.89 11.44 -15.33
N HIS A 274 8.20 12.67 -15.70
CA HIS A 274 9.41 12.98 -16.46
C HIS A 274 10.67 13.07 -15.58
N ASN A 275 10.50 13.17 -14.26
CA ASN A 275 11.60 13.31 -13.29
C ASN A 275 12.09 11.95 -12.76
N VAL A 276 11.35 10.87 -13.03
CA VAL A 276 11.72 9.51 -12.65
C VAL A 276 11.73 8.60 -13.86
N ALA A 277 12.92 8.16 -14.27
CA ALA A 277 13.07 7.13 -15.27
C ALA A 277 12.91 5.74 -14.64
N VAL A 278 12.22 4.85 -15.33
CA VAL A 278 12.10 3.43 -14.97
C VAL A 278 12.67 2.56 -16.08
N ARG A 279 13.51 1.60 -15.72
CA ARG A 279 14.05 0.61 -16.65
C ARG A 279 13.84 -0.78 -16.08
N GLN A 280 13.30 -1.69 -16.89
CA GLN A 280 13.16 -3.10 -16.51
C GLN A 280 14.43 -3.84 -16.90
N LEU A 281 15.12 -4.40 -15.91
CA LEU A 281 16.36 -5.15 -16.12
C LEU A 281 16.09 -6.61 -16.42
N GLU A 282 15.08 -7.16 -15.77
CA GLU A 282 14.68 -8.56 -15.89
C GLU A 282 13.18 -8.72 -15.68
N LEU A 283 12.61 -9.70 -16.37
CA LEU A 283 11.21 -10.10 -16.25
C LEU A 283 11.13 -11.62 -16.21
N LEU A 284 10.71 -12.15 -15.07
CA LEU A 284 10.30 -13.54 -14.98
C LEU A 284 8.83 -13.64 -15.39
N SER A 285 8.54 -14.58 -16.28
CA SER A 285 7.20 -14.79 -16.80
C SER A 285 6.23 -15.22 -15.70
N ARG A 286 4.96 -14.83 -15.84
CA ARG A 286 3.87 -15.41 -15.05
C ARG A 286 3.76 -16.91 -15.30
N GLY A 287 3.20 -17.64 -14.34
CA GLY A 287 2.97 -19.07 -14.49
C GLY A 287 2.10 -19.64 -13.38
N GLU A 288 2.14 -20.97 -13.27
CA GLU A 288 1.44 -21.75 -12.26
C GLU A 288 2.43 -22.73 -11.64
N LEU A 289 2.31 -22.95 -10.34
CA LEU A 289 3.03 -23.96 -9.59
C LEU A 289 2.00 -24.92 -9.00
N THR A 290 2.15 -26.20 -9.30
CA THR A 290 1.33 -27.28 -8.74
C THR A 290 2.22 -28.14 -7.85
N SER A 291 1.73 -28.45 -6.66
CA SER A 291 2.40 -29.32 -5.70
C SER A 291 2.60 -30.71 -6.29
N SER A 292 3.76 -31.31 -6.05
CA SER A 292 3.93 -32.76 -6.16
C SER A 292 3.43 -33.50 -4.93
N GLY A 293 3.34 -32.82 -3.78
CA GLY A 293 2.89 -33.38 -2.51
C GLY A 293 1.39 -33.18 -2.25
N GLN A 294 0.85 -33.98 -1.35
CA GLN A 294 -0.53 -33.95 -0.88
C GLN A 294 -0.78 -32.77 0.06
N VAL A 295 -2.02 -32.26 0.07
CA VAL A 295 -2.45 -31.17 0.95
C VAL A 295 -3.67 -31.64 1.73
N ASP A 296 -3.50 -31.92 3.01
CA ASP A 296 -4.58 -32.35 3.89
C ASP A 296 -4.96 -31.25 4.88
N SER A 297 -6.28 -31.04 5.01
CA SER A 297 -6.87 -30.11 5.98
C SER A 297 -7.81 -30.87 6.91
N ILE A 298 -7.28 -31.27 8.06
CA ILE A 298 -7.91 -32.26 8.95
C ILE A 298 -8.55 -31.56 10.14
N GLY A 299 -9.81 -31.88 10.39
CA GLY A 299 -10.51 -31.45 11.60
C GLY A 299 -10.91 -29.97 11.64
N ALA A 300 -10.86 -29.24 10.53
CA ALA A 300 -11.44 -27.90 10.48
C ALA A 300 -12.97 -28.00 10.63
N THR A 301 -13.58 -27.12 11.43
CA THR A 301 -15.05 -27.08 11.57
C THR A 301 -15.72 -26.29 10.45
N ARG A 302 -14.92 -25.59 9.65
CA ARG A 302 -15.32 -24.77 8.51
C ARG A 302 -14.33 -24.96 7.35
N GLU A 303 -14.75 -24.56 6.16
CA GLU A 303 -13.85 -24.51 5.02
C GLU A 303 -12.73 -23.48 5.25
N LEU A 304 -11.48 -23.88 4.97
CA LEU A 304 -10.32 -23.02 5.09
C LEU A 304 -9.76 -22.71 3.71
N VAL A 305 -9.74 -21.42 3.38
CA VAL A 305 -9.30 -20.93 2.07
C VAL A 305 -7.79 -20.84 1.95
N GLY A 306 -7.26 -20.91 0.72
CA GLY A 306 -5.85 -20.66 0.41
C GLY A 306 -4.91 -21.85 0.69
N LEU A 307 -5.45 -23.07 0.68
CA LEU A 307 -4.72 -24.34 0.75
C LEU A 307 -4.74 -25.05 -0.60
N ASP A 308 -4.78 -24.28 -1.69
CA ASP A 308 -4.88 -24.81 -3.04
C ASP A 308 -3.62 -25.58 -3.42
N PRO A 309 -3.72 -26.80 -3.99
CA PRO A 309 -2.56 -27.57 -4.43
C PRO A 309 -1.88 -26.97 -5.67
N ALA A 310 -2.52 -25.99 -6.33
CA ALA A 310 -1.95 -25.22 -7.42
C ALA A 310 -2.15 -23.72 -7.21
N VAL A 311 -1.10 -22.93 -7.39
CA VAL A 311 -1.14 -21.47 -7.27
C VAL A 311 -0.60 -20.79 -8.52
N LYS A 312 -1.26 -19.72 -8.93
CA LYS A 312 -0.80 -18.86 -10.02
C LYS A 312 0.08 -17.76 -9.47
N TYR A 313 1.25 -17.54 -10.08
CA TYR A 313 2.12 -16.44 -9.73
C TYR A 313 2.15 -15.37 -10.85
N PRO A 314 2.19 -14.07 -10.47
CA PRO A 314 2.28 -12.97 -11.43
C PRO A 314 3.66 -12.93 -12.10
N PRO A 315 3.85 -12.12 -13.15
CA PRO A 315 5.19 -11.84 -13.63
C PRO A 315 6.01 -11.12 -12.55
N MET A 316 7.29 -11.45 -12.43
CA MET A 316 8.21 -10.79 -11.48
C MET A 316 9.09 -9.80 -12.22
N HIS A 317 9.15 -8.57 -11.71
CA HIS A 317 9.91 -7.51 -12.33
C HIS A 317 11.12 -7.16 -11.48
N LEU A 318 12.29 -7.05 -12.10
CA LEU A 318 13.43 -6.33 -11.55
C LEU A 318 13.51 -4.98 -12.26
N ARG A 319 13.40 -3.90 -11.50
CA ARG A 319 13.36 -2.54 -12.03
C ARG A 319 14.44 -1.68 -11.41
N GLU A 320 15.02 -0.83 -12.23
CA GLU A 320 15.81 0.32 -11.83
C GLU A 320 14.93 1.57 -11.93
N TYR A 321 14.95 2.38 -10.87
CA TYR A 321 14.33 3.70 -10.78
C TYR A 321 15.44 4.74 -10.63
N ARG A 322 15.45 5.76 -11.50
CA ARG A 322 16.40 6.89 -11.43
C ARG A 322 15.64 8.19 -11.30
N GLY A 323 15.97 9.00 -10.30
CA GLY A 323 15.29 10.26 -9.99
C GLY A 323 15.26 10.50 -8.49
N ARG A 324 14.36 11.36 -8.02
CA ARG A 324 14.18 11.58 -6.58
C ARG A 324 13.24 10.53 -5.98
N ILE A 325 13.81 9.51 -5.34
CA ILE A 325 13.07 8.39 -4.75
C ILE A 325 13.10 8.49 -3.23
N GLY A 326 11.96 8.70 -2.58
CA GLY A 326 11.85 8.64 -1.13
C GLY A 326 11.81 7.19 -0.65
N PHE A 327 12.67 6.84 0.30
CA PHE A 327 12.70 5.57 1.01
C PHE A 327 12.48 5.81 2.52
N VAL A 328 11.47 5.17 3.08
CA VAL A 328 11.05 5.36 4.49
C VAL A 328 11.09 4.01 5.21
N SER A 329 10.26 3.83 6.23
CA SER A 329 10.06 2.56 6.92
C SER A 329 8.84 1.82 6.42
N ASN A 330 8.76 0.55 6.80
CA ASN A 330 7.69 -0.35 6.40
C ASN A 330 7.65 -0.53 4.87
N SER A 331 8.82 -0.53 4.23
CA SER A 331 9.02 -0.57 2.78
C SER A 331 8.44 0.61 1.98
N LEU A 332 7.93 1.68 2.60
CA LEU A 332 7.33 2.77 1.82
C LEU A 332 8.37 3.43 0.91
N VAL A 333 8.13 3.33 -0.40
CA VAL A 333 8.95 3.92 -1.47
C VAL A 333 8.08 4.76 -2.40
N PHE A 334 8.47 6.00 -2.66
CA PHE A 334 7.65 6.92 -3.43
C PHE A 334 8.48 7.89 -4.28
N THR A 335 7.88 8.42 -5.34
CA THR A 335 8.41 9.51 -6.16
C THR A 335 7.76 10.84 -5.74
N ASP A 336 7.94 11.91 -6.48
CA ASP A 336 7.20 13.16 -6.21
C ASP A 336 5.67 12.97 -6.14
N ASN A 337 5.08 12.09 -6.95
CA ASN A 337 3.63 12.00 -7.14
C ASN A 337 3.07 10.56 -7.14
N GLU A 338 3.92 9.54 -7.00
CA GLU A 338 3.54 8.12 -7.05
C GLU A 338 4.08 7.37 -5.84
N ILE A 339 3.34 6.36 -5.37
CA ILE A 339 3.87 5.35 -4.45
C ILE A 339 4.21 4.12 -5.29
N LEU A 340 5.46 3.68 -5.19
CA LEU A 340 6.01 2.57 -5.99
C LEU A 340 5.50 1.22 -5.48
N PRO A 341 5.43 0.19 -6.35
CA PRO A 341 4.90 -1.13 -6.01
C PRO A 341 5.66 -1.80 -4.85
N ASP A 342 6.95 -1.47 -4.68
CA ASP A 342 7.81 -1.97 -3.60
C ASP A 342 7.27 -1.65 -2.20
N SER A 343 6.40 -0.64 -2.09
CA SER A 343 5.73 -0.23 -0.85
C SER A 343 4.69 -1.20 -0.33
N PHE A 344 4.19 -2.11 -1.16
CA PHE A 344 3.00 -2.88 -0.83
C PHE A 344 3.37 -4.32 -0.54
N ARG A 345 3.30 -4.69 0.74
CA ARG A 345 3.43 -6.08 1.20
C ARG A 345 2.47 -7.01 0.44
N HIS A 346 1.20 -6.61 0.34
CA HIS A 346 0.18 -7.31 -0.42
C HIS A 346 -0.08 -6.62 -1.77
N HIS A 347 0.94 -6.59 -2.64
CA HIS A 347 0.95 -5.87 -3.92
C HIS A 347 -0.12 -6.33 -4.95
N LEU A 348 -0.81 -7.45 -4.71
CA LEU A 348 -1.94 -7.91 -5.54
C LEU A 348 -3.32 -7.51 -5.01
N ALA A 349 -3.39 -6.85 -3.85
CA ALA A 349 -4.65 -6.40 -3.28
C ALA A 349 -5.34 -5.36 -4.16
N GLY A 350 -6.68 -5.38 -4.20
CA GLY A 350 -7.48 -4.40 -4.93
C GLY A 350 -7.34 -2.97 -4.38
N ASP A 351 -7.19 -2.83 -3.06
CA ASP A 351 -6.85 -1.59 -2.38
C ASP A 351 -5.46 -1.73 -1.74
N LEU A 352 -4.46 -1.13 -2.37
CA LEU A 352 -3.08 -1.17 -1.91
C LEU A 352 -2.90 -0.33 -0.64
N ARG A 353 -2.30 -0.91 0.40
CA ARG A 353 -2.16 -0.32 1.74
C ARG A 353 -0.73 -0.41 2.26
N ASN A 354 -0.34 0.58 3.06
CA ASN A 354 0.92 0.65 3.79
C ASN A 354 0.69 1.47 5.07
N PRO A 355 1.23 1.06 6.25
CA PRO A 355 1.06 1.76 7.52
C PRO A 355 1.59 3.20 7.56
N ARG A 356 2.45 3.59 6.61
CA ARG A 356 3.08 4.92 6.54
C ARG A 356 2.38 5.89 5.58
N MET A 357 1.21 5.54 5.09
CA MET A 357 0.38 6.42 4.28
C MET A 357 -1.05 6.51 4.81
N VAL A 358 -1.70 7.64 4.53
CA VAL A 358 -3.14 7.78 4.74
C VAL A 358 -3.85 7.32 3.48
N ASN A 359 -4.63 6.24 3.60
CA ASN A 359 -5.42 5.68 2.52
C ASN A 359 -6.55 6.65 2.13
N VAL A 360 -6.59 7.12 0.87
CA VAL A 360 -7.67 7.99 0.38
C VAL A 360 -8.72 7.18 -0.34
N ASP A 361 -8.31 6.45 -1.38
CA ASP A 361 -9.16 5.51 -2.11
C ASP A 361 -8.31 4.39 -2.74
N GLU A 362 -8.91 3.54 -3.57
CA GLU A 362 -8.22 2.45 -4.29
C GLU A 362 -7.00 2.92 -5.12
N SER A 363 -6.97 4.20 -5.52
CA SER A 363 -5.98 4.78 -6.43
C SER A 363 -5.00 5.71 -5.74
N PHE A 364 -5.45 6.43 -4.71
CA PHE A 364 -4.70 7.53 -4.13
C PHE A 364 -4.45 7.33 -2.64
N ALA A 365 -3.32 7.88 -2.21
CA ALA A 365 -2.98 8.02 -0.80
C ALA A 365 -2.37 9.40 -0.54
N ARG A 366 -2.24 9.75 0.73
CA ARG A 366 -1.44 10.89 1.18
C ARG A 366 -0.30 10.41 2.05
N LEU A 367 0.77 11.21 2.05
CA LEU A 367 1.91 11.02 2.91
C LEU A 367 1.98 12.19 3.90
N ASP A 368 2.11 11.88 5.18
CA ASP A 368 2.26 12.87 6.23
C ASP A 368 3.64 13.52 6.19
N GLU A 369 3.75 14.73 6.73
CA GLU A 369 5.01 15.48 6.69
C GLU A 369 6.14 14.75 7.43
N HIS A 370 5.81 14.01 8.48
CA HIS A 370 6.82 13.28 9.27
C HIS A 370 7.48 12.12 8.51
N VAL A 371 6.89 11.62 7.40
CA VAL A 371 7.53 10.56 6.59
C VAL A 371 8.38 11.16 5.47
N ARG A 372 8.46 12.49 5.35
CA ARG A 372 9.25 13.17 4.33
C ARG A 372 10.73 13.08 4.65
N PRO A 373 11.54 12.48 3.76
CA PRO A 373 12.97 12.57 3.90
C PRO A 373 13.46 14.01 3.86
N GLN A 374 14.53 14.28 4.60
CA GLN A 374 15.22 15.58 4.62
C GLN A 374 16.65 15.47 4.05
N GLU A 375 17.17 14.25 3.97
CA GLU A 375 18.51 13.94 3.51
C GLU A 375 18.45 13.13 2.21
N THR A 376 19.48 13.27 1.38
CA THR A 376 19.71 12.41 0.22
C THR A 376 20.97 11.60 0.46
N ILE A 377 20.90 10.29 0.22
CA ILE A 377 22.07 9.42 0.21
C ILE A 377 22.50 9.20 -1.24
N ASP A 378 23.77 9.46 -1.51
CA ASP A 378 24.36 9.26 -2.82
C ASP A 378 24.59 7.78 -3.14
N GLY A 379 24.48 7.44 -4.42
CA GLY A 379 24.71 6.10 -4.93
C GLY A 379 23.44 5.37 -5.41
N ALA A 380 23.58 4.07 -5.63
CA ALA A 380 22.52 3.20 -6.10
C ALA A 380 22.23 2.12 -5.06
N PHE A 381 20.94 1.88 -4.82
CA PHE A 381 20.51 1.01 -3.73
C PHE A 381 19.51 -0.05 -4.15
N TYR A 382 19.75 -1.29 -3.76
CA TYR A 382 18.82 -2.40 -3.84
C TYR A 382 17.92 -2.43 -2.61
N LEU A 383 16.62 -2.34 -2.82
CA LEU A 383 15.64 -2.18 -1.75
C LEU A 383 15.36 -3.53 -1.07
N LEU A 384 15.85 -3.70 0.15
CA LEU A 384 15.45 -4.79 1.04
C LEU A 384 14.83 -4.18 2.29
N ASP A 385 13.51 -4.21 2.40
CA ASP A 385 12.79 -3.87 3.63
C ASP A 385 11.47 -4.63 3.63
N SER A 386 10.80 -4.70 4.79
CA SER A 386 9.44 -5.22 4.90
C SER A 386 8.55 -4.26 5.69
N GLU A 387 7.24 -4.43 5.58
CA GLU A 387 6.28 -3.69 6.39
C GLU A 387 6.54 -3.86 7.90
N ASN A 388 7.13 -4.99 8.31
CA ASN A 388 7.39 -5.31 9.72
C ASN A 388 8.88 -5.65 9.94
N SER A 389 9.77 -4.69 9.68
CA SER A 389 11.21 -4.81 9.91
C SER A 389 11.53 -5.30 11.34
N GLY A 390 12.60 -6.09 11.51
CA GLY A 390 12.95 -6.71 12.80
C GLY A 390 12.02 -7.84 13.25
N HIS A 391 11.28 -8.46 12.32
CA HIS A 391 10.48 -9.65 12.60
C HIS A 391 10.94 -10.83 11.73
N PHE A 392 11.45 -11.88 12.37
CA PHE A 392 12.00 -13.09 11.71
C PHE A 392 11.13 -13.61 10.57
N GLY A 393 9.83 -13.81 10.84
CA GLY A 393 8.92 -14.33 9.80
C GLY A 393 8.85 -13.47 8.54
N HIS A 394 8.87 -12.14 8.66
CA HIS A 394 8.81 -11.22 7.53
C HIS A 394 10.16 -11.17 6.79
N LEU A 395 11.27 -11.23 7.51
CA LEU A 395 12.59 -11.38 6.90
C LEU A 395 12.65 -12.66 6.04
N MET A 396 12.29 -13.81 6.63
CA MET A 396 12.41 -15.12 6.00
C MET A 396 11.36 -15.42 4.91
N THR A 397 10.37 -14.55 4.72
CA THR A 397 9.33 -14.76 3.69
C THR A 397 9.26 -13.59 2.72
N GLU A 398 9.18 -12.37 3.21
CA GLU A 398 8.95 -11.18 2.39
C GLU A 398 10.26 -10.59 1.88
N VAL A 399 11.24 -10.36 2.77
CA VAL A 399 12.51 -9.72 2.40
C VAL A 399 13.36 -10.64 1.52
N ILE A 400 13.62 -11.88 1.97
CA ILE A 400 14.46 -12.79 1.19
C ILE A 400 13.86 -13.13 -0.18
N SER A 401 12.53 -13.10 -0.31
CA SER A 401 11.88 -13.37 -1.60
C SER A 401 12.18 -12.32 -2.67
N ARG A 402 12.80 -11.20 -2.31
CA ARG A 402 13.27 -10.17 -3.24
C ARG A 402 14.73 -10.36 -3.62
N LEU A 403 15.50 -11.24 -2.98
CA LEU A 403 16.93 -11.41 -3.25
C LEU A 403 17.23 -11.97 -4.65
N TRP A 404 16.25 -12.57 -5.33
CA TRP A 404 16.43 -13.15 -6.68
C TRP A 404 16.98 -12.14 -7.70
N GLY A 405 16.63 -10.85 -7.57
CA GLY A 405 17.07 -9.81 -8.49
C GLY A 405 18.46 -9.24 -8.16
N TRP A 406 19.01 -9.53 -6.97
CA TRP A 406 20.30 -8.99 -6.53
C TRP A 406 21.45 -9.33 -7.48
N PRO A 407 21.65 -10.60 -7.92
CA PRO A 407 22.77 -10.94 -8.80
C PRO A 407 22.76 -10.14 -10.10
N ARG A 408 21.60 -10.07 -10.78
CA ARG A 408 21.45 -9.31 -12.03
C ARG A 408 21.61 -7.80 -11.83
N ALA A 409 21.11 -7.27 -10.71
CA ALA A 409 21.25 -5.86 -10.37
C ALA A 409 22.72 -5.47 -10.06
N LYS A 410 23.45 -6.32 -9.35
CA LYS A 410 24.88 -6.13 -9.03
C LYS A 410 25.78 -6.30 -10.27
N GLU A 411 25.39 -7.18 -11.20
CA GLU A 411 26.03 -7.27 -12.53
C GLU A 411 25.83 -5.97 -13.34
N GLU A 412 24.62 -5.39 -13.29
CA GLU A 412 24.32 -4.12 -13.97
C GLU A 412 25.09 -2.95 -13.37
N ASN A 413 25.26 -2.94 -12.05
CA ASN A 413 25.96 -1.89 -11.32
C ASN A 413 26.83 -2.50 -10.21
N PRO A 414 28.15 -2.67 -10.45
CA PRO A 414 29.07 -3.24 -9.47
C PRO A 414 29.17 -2.44 -8.15
N ASP A 415 28.87 -1.15 -8.16
CA ASP A 415 28.89 -0.28 -6.97
C ASP A 415 27.54 -0.31 -6.21
N LEU A 416 26.56 -1.08 -6.68
CA LEU A 416 25.24 -1.21 -6.06
C LEU A 416 25.36 -1.72 -4.62
N LYS A 417 24.71 -1.04 -3.69
CA LYS A 417 24.58 -1.47 -2.29
C LYS A 417 23.17 -1.92 -1.98
N VAL A 418 22.99 -2.79 -1.01
CA VAL A 418 21.69 -3.01 -0.36
C VAL A 418 21.40 -1.84 0.57
N ILE A 419 20.15 -1.38 0.60
CA ILE A 419 19.66 -0.50 1.65
C ILE A 419 18.58 -1.21 2.47
N PHE A 420 18.68 -1.12 3.79
CA PHE A 420 17.73 -1.71 4.73
C PHE A 420 17.31 -0.70 5.80
N ARG A 421 16.02 -0.68 6.12
CA ARG A 421 15.46 0.22 7.13
C ARG A 421 15.36 -0.47 8.50
N LEU A 422 16.11 0.05 9.47
CA LEU A 422 16.08 -0.44 10.85
C LEU A 422 14.74 -0.16 11.55
N ARG A 423 14.30 -1.05 12.44
CA ARG A 423 12.99 -0.94 13.08
C ARG A 423 12.97 0.21 14.09
N HIS A 424 14.03 0.35 14.87
CA HIS A 424 14.15 1.39 15.89
C HIS A 424 15.24 2.41 15.51
N VAL A 425 15.00 3.68 15.82
CA VAL A 425 16.01 4.73 15.69
C VAL A 425 17.18 4.37 16.61
N ASN A 426 18.42 4.45 16.12
CA ASN A 426 19.62 3.97 16.81
C ASN A 426 19.65 2.48 17.17
N GLU A 427 18.89 1.62 16.48
CA GLU A 427 19.04 0.16 16.62
C GLU A 427 20.45 -0.25 16.15
N ARG A 428 21.34 -0.56 17.10
CA ARG A 428 22.78 -0.66 16.82
C ARG A 428 23.21 -1.98 16.18
N ASN A 429 22.33 -2.99 16.10
CA ASN A 429 22.78 -4.33 15.74
C ASN A 429 21.73 -5.20 15.01
N PRO A 430 21.60 -5.08 13.68
CA PRO A 430 20.75 -5.93 12.84
C PRO A 430 21.43 -7.29 12.53
N GLU A 431 21.85 -8.04 13.55
CA GLU A 431 22.67 -9.27 13.38
C GLU A 431 21.98 -10.31 12.48
N LEU A 432 20.67 -10.47 12.65
CA LEU A 432 19.92 -11.48 11.91
C LEU A 432 19.86 -11.11 10.42
N GLU A 433 19.47 -9.88 10.10
CA GLU A 433 19.43 -9.36 8.74
C GLU A 433 20.83 -9.42 8.10
N GLN A 434 21.87 -8.98 8.82
CA GLN A 434 23.25 -9.05 8.34
C GLN A 434 23.68 -10.48 8.07
N THR A 435 23.35 -11.43 8.95
CA THR A 435 23.64 -12.86 8.77
C THR A 435 22.95 -13.39 7.51
N VAL A 436 21.67 -13.06 7.30
CA VAL A 436 20.90 -13.46 6.12
C VAL A 436 21.50 -12.88 4.84
N PHE A 437 21.84 -11.59 4.81
CA PHE A 437 22.39 -10.93 3.61
C PHE A 437 23.79 -11.44 3.28
N THR A 438 24.64 -11.62 4.30
CA THR A 438 25.99 -12.16 4.13
C THR A 438 25.95 -13.61 3.67
N ALA A 439 25.06 -14.43 4.23
CA ALA A 439 24.85 -15.81 3.78
C ALA A 439 24.35 -15.88 2.33
N TYR A 440 23.58 -14.89 1.86
CA TYR A 440 23.25 -14.81 0.43
C TYR A 440 24.46 -14.46 -0.45
N GLY A 441 25.54 -13.94 0.12
CA GLY A 441 26.73 -13.47 -0.57
C GLY A 441 26.73 -11.97 -0.88
N ILE A 442 25.97 -11.16 -0.12
CA ILE A 442 26.13 -9.70 -0.12
C ILE A 442 27.30 -9.36 0.82
N GLN A 443 28.27 -8.59 0.33
CA GLN A 443 29.41 -8.19 1.16
C GLN A 443 28.96 -7.23 2.27
N PRO A 444 29.53 -7.30 3.48
CA PRO A 444 29.17 -6.39 4.56
C PRO A 444 29.26 -4.90 4.17
N ASP A 445 30.27 -4.52 3.39
CA ASP A 445 30.50 -3.14 2.91
C ASP A 445 29.49 -2.68 1.83
N ASP A 446 28.78 -3.64 1.24
CA ASP A 446 27.67 -3.42 0.31
C ASP A 446 26.33 -3.25 1.03
N ILE A 447 26.29 -3.19 2.37
CA ILE A 447 25.04 -3.01 3.12
C ILE A 447 25.00 -1.63 3.77
N VAL A 448 23.96 -0.87 3.47
CA VAL A 448 23.66 0.42 4.08
C VAL A 448 22.43 0.31 4.96
N TRP A 449 22.63 0.61 6.24
CA TRP A 449 21.57 0.63 7.25
C TRP A 449 21.09 2.07 7.45
N VAL A 450 19.79 2.29 7.37
CA VAL A 450 19.19 3.61 7.64
C VAL A 450 18.15 3.54 8.74
N ASP A 451 18.19 4.52 9.63
CA ASP A 451 17.35 4.62 10.81
C ASP A 451 16.31 5.77 10.75
N HIS A 452 16.21 6.44 9.59
CA HIS A 452 15.31 7.56 9.28
C HIS A 452 14.93 7.60 7.78
N PRO A 453 13.94 8.42 7.35
CA PRO A 453 13.58 8.55 5.93
C PRO A 453 14.64 9.28 5.11
N VAL A 454 14.97 8.74 3.92
CA VAL A 454 16.04 9.26 3.04
C VAL A 454 15.56 9.36 1.58
N TYR A 455 16.12 10.29 0.82
CA TYR A 455 16.02 10.30 -0.64
C TYR A 455 17.16 9.49 -1.24
N LEU A 456 16.86 8.74 -2.29
CA LEU A 456 17.79 7.97 -3.11
C LEU A 456 17.76 8.55 -4.53
N GLN A 457 18.91 8.57 -5.19
CA GLN A 457 19.02 8.96 -6.60
C GLN A 457 18.74 7.79 -7.56
N THR A 458 19.16 6.59 -7.16
CA THR A 458 18.89 5.36 -7.89
C THR A 458 18.45 4.26 -6.93
N ALA A 459 17.34 3.59 -7.24
CA ALA A 459 16.81 2.48 -6.47
C ALA A 459 16.50 1.29 -7.37
N TYR A 460 16.74 0.08 -6.87
CA TYR A 460 16.43 -1.18 -7.54
C TYR A 460 15.37 -1.91 -6.72
N GLY A 461 14.24 -2.21 -7.35
CA GLY A 461 13.11 -2.92 -6.75
C GLY A 461 12.84 -4.23 -7.46
N ALA A 462 12.57 -5.28 -6.70
CA ALA A 462 12.22 -6.60 -7.22
C ALA A 462 10.87 -7.04 -6.67
N THR A 463 9.97 -7.48 -7.56
CA THR A 463 8.70 -8.12 -7.16
C THR A 463 8.99 -9.34 -6.28
N PRO A 464 8.33 -9.50 -5.12
CA PRO A 464 8.62 -10.62 -4.21
C PRO A 464 8.23 -11.96 -4.84
N MET A 465 9.06 -12.99 -4.68
CA MET A 465 8.73 -14.36 -5.10
C MET A 465 7.71 -15.06 -4.19
N PHE A 466 7.28 -14.43 -3.09
CA PHE A 466 6.41 -15.00 -2.08
C PHE A 466 5.32 -14.01 -1.68
N HIS A 467 4.05 -14.44 -1.65
CA HIS A 467 2.92 -13.57 -1.31
C HIS A 467 1.89 -14.30 -0.46
N ASN A 468 1.89 -13.96 0.84
CA ASN A 468 1.02 -14.55 1.86
C ASN A 468 -0.30 -13.77 2.05
N ALA A 469 -1.00 -13.48 0.96
CA ALA A 469 -2.34 -12.92 0.96
C ALA A 469 -3.08 -13.32 -0.32
N MET A 470 -4.40 -13.35 -0.31
CA MET A 470 -5.18 -13.75 -1.48
C MET A 470 -5.02 -12.73 -2.65
N PRO A 471 -4.75 -13.17 -3.89
CA PRO A 471 -4.38 -14.54 -4.29
C PRO A 471 -2.98 -14.93 -3.79
N HIS A 472 -2.90 -16.06 -3.09
CA HIS A 472 -1.64 -16.57 -2.56
C HIS A 472 -0.75 -17.06 -3.70
N TYR A 473 0.57 -16.83 -3.61
CA TYR A 473 1.50 -17.44 -4.55
C TYR A 473 2.89 -17.62 -3.97
N VAL A 474 3.62 -18.54 -4.58
CA VAL A 474 5.07 -18.68 -4.47
C VAL A 474 5.65 -19.00 -5.84
N HIS A 475 6.77 -18.38 -6.19
CA HIS A 475 7.46 -18.61 -7.46
C HIS A 475 8.42 -19.80 -7.32
N PRO A 476 8.45 -20.77 -8.26
CA PRO A 476 9.27 -21.99 -8.11
C PRO A 476 10.77 -21.72 -7.98
N GLN A 477 11.28 -20.66 -8.61
CA GLN A 477 12.70 -20.28 -8.50
C GLN A 477 13.09 -19.77 -7.09
N ILE A 478 12.15 -19.56 -6.16
CA ILE A 478 12.47 -19.17 -4.79
C ILE A 478 13.38 -20.21 -4.10
N ARG A 479 13.29 -21.49 -4.49
CA ARG A 479 14.19 -22.55 -4.00
C ARG A 479 15.66 -22.23 -4.25
N THR A 480 15.99 -21.55 -5.34
CA THR A 480 17.36 -21.11 -5.63
C THR A 480 17.82 -20.06 -4.62
N VAL A 481 16.91 -19.17 -4.19
CA VAL A 481 17.20 -18.20 -3.13
C VAL A 481 17.43 -18.91 -1.80
N TRP A 482 16.53 -19.83 -1.42
CA TRP A 482 16.64 -20.57 -0.16
C TRP A 482 17.89 -21.43 -0.09
N ARG A 483 18.21 -22.19 -1.15
CA ARG A 483 19.44 -22.97 -1.25
C ARG A 483 20.67 -22.09 -1.12
N ARG A 484 20.73 -20.96 -1.84
CA ARG A 484 21.87 -20.05 -1.76
C ARG A 484 22.07 -19.49 -0.35
N LEU A 485 20.98 -19.13 0.35
CA LEU A 485 21.04 -18.72 1.76
C LEU A 485 21.57 -19.83 2.65
N ARG A 486 21.05 -21.04 2.52
CA ARG A 486 21.51 -22.20 3.30
C ARG A 486 22.99 -22.48 3.09
N ASP A 487 23.43 -22.51 1.83
CA ASP A 487 24.77 -22.92 1.44
C ASP A 487 25.82 -21.88 1.89
N GLY A 488 25.44 -20.60 2.03
CA GLY A 488 26.31 -19.56 2.57
C GLY A 488 26.31 -19.43 4.09
N LEU A 489 25.52 -20.23 4.82
CA LEU A 489 25.63 -20.35 6.28
C LEU A 489 26.71 -21.39 6.61
N ASP A 490 27.62 -21.05 7.54
CA ASP A 490 28.52 -22.04 8.14
C ASP A 490 27.74 -22.89 9.14
N ARG A 491 27.38 -24.10 8.73
CA ARG A 491 26.53 -25.02 9.49
C ARG A 491 27.35 -26.09 10.21
N SER A 492 28.68 -25.91 10.30
CA SER A 492 29.56 -26.80 11.04
C SER A 492 29.13 -26.91 12.51
N GLY A 493 29.11 -28.14 13.02
CA GLY A 493 28.67 -28.42 14.40
C GLY A 493 27.16 -28.31 14.65
N ALA A 494 26.34 -28.03 13.63
CA ALA A 494 24.89 -28.13 13.78
C ALA A 494 24.47 -29.61 13.95
N PRO A 495 23.58 -29.92 14.92
CA PRO A 495 23.04 -31.25 15.03
C PRO A 495 22.13 -31.56 13.82
N GLN A 496 22.03 -32.85 13.48
CA GLN A 496 21.25 -33.33 12.34
C GLN A 496 20.15 -34.26 12.84
N PHE A 497 18.95 -34.09 12.31
CA PHE A 497 17.78 -34.86 12.71
C PHE A 497 16.94 -35.22 11.48
N ASP A 498 16.48 -36.47 11.39
CA ASP A 498 15.57 -36.89 10.32
C ASP A 498 14.14 -36.38 10.55
N ARG A 499 13.73 -36.27 11.82
CA ARG A 499 12.40 -35.89 12.29
C ARG A 499 12.51 -34.78 13.32
N VAL A 500 11.93 -33.61 13.01
CA VAL A 500 12.01 -32.42 13.87
C VAL A 500 10.61 -31.94 14.21
N PHE A 501 10.35 -31.69 15.49
CA PHE A 501 9.18 -30.93 15.93
C PHE A 501 9.59 -29.52 16.35
N LEU A 502 9.16 -28.53 15.59
CA LEU A 502 9.41 -27.11 15.83
C LEU A 502 8.40 -26.58 16.84
N SER A 503 8.86 -26.48 18.09
CA SER A 503 8.11 -25.91 19.18
C SER A 503 8.39 -24.41 19.34
N ARG A 504 7.80 -23.82 20.38
CA ARG A 504 7.92 -22.41 20.74
C ARG A 504 7.63 -22.21 22.22
N ARG A 505 8.44 -21.38 22.88
CA ARG A 505 8.25 -21.03 24.30
C ARG A 505 6.97 -20.23 24.52
N ASP A 506 6.34 -20.47 25.66
CA ASP A 506 5.10 -19.80 26.08
C ASP A 506 5.25 -18.28 26.25
N THR A 507 6.47 -17.79 26.44
CA THR A 507 6.80 -16.37 26.55
C THR A 507 6.60 -15.60 25.24
N LEU A 508 6.49 -16.30 24.10
CA LEU A 508 6.29 -15.70 22.77
C LEU A 508 4.78 -15.67 22.45
N GLY A 509 4.05 -14.87 23.25
CA GLY A 509 2.62 -14.93 23.57
C GLY A 509 1.55 -14.71 22.49
N ASN A 510 1.70 -15.23 21.27
CA ASN A 510 0.58 -15.33 20.32
C ASN A 510 0.30 -16.80 19.98
N ARG A 511 -0.95 -17.21 19.81
CA ARG A 511 -1.32 -18.57 19.33
C ARG A 511 -0.72 -19.69 20.18
N ARG A 512 -0.80 -19.61 21.50
CA ARG A 512 -0.22 -20.63 22.38
C ARG A 512 -1.08 -21.90 22.32
N CYS A 513 -0.40 -23.04 22.23
CA CYS A 513 -1.02 -24.34 22.48
C CYS A 513 -1.00 -24.60 23.98
N LEU A 514 -2.14 -24.62 24.64
CA LEU A 514 -2.22 -24.65 26.12
C LEU A 514 -1.74 -25.98 26.72
N ASN A 515 -1.85 -27.06 25.97
CA ASN A 515 -1.32 -28.39 26.31
C ASN A 515 -0.05 -28.74 25.53
N ARG A 516 0.78 -27.74 25.20
CA ARG A 516 2.04 -27.90 24.45
C ARG A 516 2.92 -29.05 24.94
N VAL A 517 3.12 -29.18 26.26
CA VAL A 517 3.98 -30.22 26.84
C VAL A 517 3.50 -31.62 26.45
N ALA A 518 2.20 -31.89 26.52
CA ALA A 518 1.64 -33.19 26.12
C ALA A 518 1.81 -33.47 24.62
N VAL A 519 1.73 -32.42 23.78
CA VAL A 519 2.01 -32.53 22.35
C VAL A 519 3.48 -32.83 22.09
N GLU A 520 4.40 -32.10 22.72
CA GLU A 520 5.84 -32.34 22.60
C GLU A 520 6.22 -33.75 23.05
N GLU A 521 5.72 -34.21 24.20
CA GLU A 521 5.91 -35.57 24.70
C GLU A 521 5.42 -36.62 23.69
N ARG A 522 4.29 -36.36 23.03
CA ARG A 522 3.76 -37.28 22.01
C ARG A 522 4.67 -37.40 20.79
N PHE A 523 5.19 -36.29 20.29
CA PHE A 523 6.12 -36.30 19.16
C PHE A 523 7.48 -36.91 19.54
N ALA A 524 7.99 -36.59 20.73
CA ALA A 524 9.22 -37.17 21.24
C ALA A 524 9.15 -38.69 21.37
N ALA A 525 8.00 -39.23 21.79
CA ALA A 525 7.76 -40.68 21.88
C ALA A 525 7.85 -41.39 20.50
N GLU A 526 7.60 -40.67 19.41
CA GLU A 526 7.71 -41.16 18.02
C GLU A 526 9.04 -40.77 17.35
N GLY A 527 10.06 -40.42 18.15
CA GLY A 527 11.43 -40.18 17.68
C GLY A 527 11.66 -38.83 17.03
N PHE A 528 10.78 -37.84 17.23
CA PHE A 528 11.03 -36.46 16.82
C PHE A 528 11.94 -35.76 17.83
N GLU A 529 12.91 -35.00 17.32
CA GLU A 529 13.63 -34.04 18.15
C GLU A 529 12.78 -32.79 18.39
N ILE A 530 12.60 -32.41 19.66
CA ILE A 530 11.86 -31.19 20.02
C ILE A 530 12.82 -29.99 19.99
N VAL A 531 12.68 -29.16 18.95
CA VAL A 531 13.55 -28.00 18.75
C VAL A 531 12.78 -26.72 19.06
N TYR A 532 13.40 -25.83 19.84
CA TYR A 532 12.97 -24.44 20.04
C TYR A 532 13.92 -23.54 19.24
N PRO A 533 13.56 -23.10 18.02
CA PRO A 533 14.49 -22.38 17.15
C PRO A 533 15.06 -21.11 17.77
N GLU A 534 14.30 -20.44 18.65
CA GLU A 534 14.73 -19.25 19.37
C GLU A 534 15.95 -19.45 20.28
N ASP A 535 16.29 -20.69 20.62
CA ASP A 535 17.47 -21.01 21.44
C ASP A 535 18.74 -21.20 20.60
N TYR A 536 18.64 -21.14 19.26
CA TYR A 536 19.73 -21.46 18.35
C TYR A 536 20.04 -20.30 17.39
N PRO A 537 21.32 -20.09 17.04
CA PRO A 537 21.65 -19.18 15.95
C PRO A 537 21.14 -19.72 14.61
N LEU A 538 20.85 -18.83 13.66
CA LEU A 538 20.27 -19.17 12.36
C LEU A 538 21.04 -20.29 11.63
N ARG A 539 22.38 -20.29 11.71
CA ARG A 539 23.21 -21.34 11.12
C ARG A 539 22.89 -22.75 11.66
N HIS A 540 22.63 -22.89 12.97
CA HIS A 540 22.29 -24.20 13.53
C HIS A 540 20.85 -24.57 13.17
N GLN A 541 19.93 -23.60 13.13
CA GLN A 541 18.57 -23.82 12.64
C GLN A 541 18.59 -24.36 11.20
N ALA A 542 19.39 -23.76 10.30
CA ALA A 542 19.53 -24.24 8.92
C ALA A 542 20.16 -25.64 8.84
N GLY A 543 21.16 -25.95 9.67
CA GLY A 543 21.80 -27.27 9.70
C GLY A 543 20.86 -28.37 10.20
N MET A 544 20.06 -28.10 11.22
CA MET A 544 19.05 -29.05 11.72
C MET A 544 17.99 -29.39 10.68
N LEU A 545 17.59 -28.40 9.88
CA LEU A 545 16.45 -28.52 8.96
C LEU A 545 16.86 -28.98 7.56
N GLU A 546 18.14 -28.83 7.15
CA GLU A 546 18.60 -29.28 5.83
C GLU A 546 18.29 -30.76 5.57
N HIS A 547 18.59 -31.61 6.55
CA HIS A 547 18.46 -33.07 6.45
C HIS A 547 17.11 -33.60 6.96
N ALA A 548 16.28 -32.73 7.55
CA ALA A 548 14.98 -33.14 8.06
C ALA A 548 14.07 -33.59 6.90
N ARG A 549 13.59 -34.84 6.99
CA ARG A 549 12.63 -35.43 6.04
C ARG A 549 11.20 -35.16 6.48
N ILE A 550 10.97 -35.15 7.79
CA ILE A 550 9.66 -34.85 8.38
C ILE A 550 9.81 -33.70 9.36
N VAL A 551 9.10 -32.61 9.09
CA VAL A 551 9.07 -31.44 9.98
C VAL A 551 7.66 -31.22 10.47
N ALA A 552 7.47 -31.35 11.77
CA ALA A 552 6.22 -31.05 12.44
C ALA A 552 6.36 -29.79 13.29
N GLY A 553 5.25 -29.17 13.70
CA GLY A 553 5.32 -28.11 14.69
C GLY A 553 4.06 -27.28 14.81
N PHE A 554 4.12 -26.27 15.67
CA PHE A 554 3.04 -25.31 15.82
C PHE A 554 3.12 -24.26 14.70
N GLY A 555 2.00 -24.03 14.00
CA GLY A 555 1.93 -23.05 12.93
C GLY A 555 2.40 -21.65 13.36
N GLY A 556 3.23 -21.04 12.52
CA GLY A 556 3.92 -19.78 12.78
C GLY A 556 5.37 -19.77 12.30
N SER A 557 6.09 -18.72 12.66
CA SER A 557 7.39 -18.41 12.06
C SER A 557 8.50 -19.42 12.34
N ALA A 558 8.37 -20.26 13.38
CA ALA A 558 9.29 -21.36 13.62
C ALA A 558 9.32 -22.31 12.41
N MET A 559 8.14 -22.69 11.90
CA MET A 559 7.96 -23.55 10.72
C MET A 559 8.53 -22.95 9.44
N PHE A 560 8.84 -21.65 9.39
CA PHE A 560 9.37 -21.05 8.18
C PHE A 560 10.82 -21.49 7.93
N ASN A 561 11.54 -21.93 8.97
CA ASN A 561 12.87 -22.53 8.84
C ASN A 561 12.90 -23.76 7.93
N THR A 562 11.76 -24.40 7.69
CA THR A 562 11.66 -25.51 6.75
C THR A 562 12.06 -25.12 5.31
N LEU A 563 12.13 -23.82 4.97
CA LEU A 563 12.73 -23.36 3.72
C LEU A 563 14.19 -23.83 3.52
N PHE A 564 14.90 -24.22 4.59
CA PHE A 564 16.25 -24.74 4.51
C PHE A 564 16.30 -26.25 4.16
N ALA A 565 15.18 -26.96 4.23
CA ALA A 565 15.15 -28.39 3.94
C ALA A 565 15.50 -28.69 2.47
N GLU A 566 16.29 -29.72 2.24
CA GLU A 566 16.65 -30.17 0.90
C GLU A 566 15.71 -31.25 0.38
N ASN A 567 15.40 -32.24 1.23
CA ASN A 567 14.63 -33.43 0.89
C ASN A 567 13.43 -33.60 1.83
N LEU A 568 12.68 -32.51 2.05
CA LEU A 568 11.47 -32.56 2.87
C LEU A 568 10.42 -33.44 2.18
N GLU A 569 9.95 -34.45 2.89
CA GLU A 569 8.91 -35.36 2.43
C GLU A 569 7.56 -34.92 2.98
N GLN A 570 7.53 -34.56 4.26
CA GLN A 570 6.29 -34.32 4.98
C GLN A 570 6.40 -33.13 5.95
N MET A 571 5.38 -32.28 5.95
CA MET A 571 5.18 -31.20 6.90
C MET A 571 3.89 -31.40 7.69
N ILE A 572 3.96 -31.47 9.02
CA ILE A 572 2.78 -31.62 9.89
C ILE A 572 2.57 -30.32 10.68
N VAL A 573 1.50 -29.60 10.40
CA VAL A 573 1.22 -28.29 11.00
C VAL A 573 0.07 -28.40 11.99
N LEU A 574 0.37 -28.20 13.27
CA LEU A 574 -0.65 -28.12 14.32
C LEU A 574 -1.05 -26.66 14.52
N ASN A 575 -2.33 -26.35 14.36
CA ASN A 575 -2.78 -24.96 14.48
C ASN A 575 -4.28 -24.86 14.82
N GLN A 576 -4.77 -23.63 14.88
CA GLN A 576 -6.17 -23.30 15.12
C GLN A 576 -6.80 -22.65 13.87
N GLU A 577 -8.10 -22.87 13.67
CA GLU A 577 -8.81 -22.54 12.42
C GLU A 577 -9.06 -21.03 12.15
N ALA A 578 -8.87 -20.16 13.14
CA ALA A 578 -8.80 -18.69 12.96
C ALA A 578 -7.44 -18.20 12.43
N TYR A 579 -6.43 -19.07 12.28
CA TYR A 579 -5.17 -18.73 11.61
C TYR A 579 -5.34 -18.68 10.08
N THR A 580 -5.16 -17.49 9.52
CA THR A 580 -5.40 -17.21 8.09
C THR A 580 -4.14 -17.06 7.24
N ALA A 581 -2.95 -17.20 7.83
CA ALA A 581 -1.71 -17.18 7.05
C ALA A 581 -1.44 -18.56 6.43
N ARG A 582 -0.74 -18.56 5.31
CA ARG A 582 -0.47 -19.73 4.44
C ARG A 582 1.02 -19.85 4.12
N ASN A 583 1.89 -19.36 5.01
CA ASN A 583 3.33 -19.41 4.76
C ASN A 583 3.83 -20.85 4.71
N GLU A 584 3.36 -21.70 5.63
CA GLU A 584 3.71 -23.12 5.71
C GLU A 584 3.30 -23.86 4.43
N HIS A 585 2.06 -23.63 3.99
CA HIS A 585 1.52 -24.14 2.72
C HIS A 585 2.37 -23.73 1.52
N LEU A 586 2.68 -22.44 1.39
CA LEU A 586 3.49 -21.92 0.29
C LEU A 586 4.94 -22.45 0.32
N ILE A 587 5.52 -22.68 1.51
CA ILE A 587 6.84 -23.29 1.64
C ILE A 587 6.79 -24.76 1.20
N ALA A 588 5.84 -25.54 1.72
CA ALA A 588 5.68 -26.95 1.34
C ALA A 588 5.41 -27.12 -0.16
N LEU A 589 4.54 -26.26 -0.72
CA LEU A 589 4.23 -26.22 -2.14
C LEU A 589 5.47 -25.98 -3.02
N ALA A 590 6.34 -25.05 -2.62
CA ALA A 590 7.58 -24.79 -3.33
C ALA A 590 8.60 -25.94 -3.19
N LEU A 591 8.62 -26.62 -2.04
CA LEU A 591 9.49 -27.78 -1.81
C LEU A 591 8.96 -29.05 -2.48
N GLY A 592 7.65 -29.10 -2.78
CA GLY A 592 6.97 -30.27 -3.31
C GLY A 592 6.67 -31.35 -2.25
N ALA A 593 6.61 -30.96 -0.98
CA ALA A 593 6.38 -31.85 0.15
C ALA A 593 4.90 -32.03 0.46
N ASP A 594 4.55 -33.17 1.06
CA ASP A 594 3.23 -33.36 1.65
C ASP A 594 3.03 -32.39 2.82
N ILE A 595 1.86 -31.77 2.93
CA ILE A 595 1.51 -30.91 4.05
C ILE A 595 0.17 -31.32 4.66
N HIS A 596 0.19 -31.59 5.95
CA HIS A 596 -0.99 -31.99 6.71
C HIS A 596 -1.25 -30.99 7.83
N TYR A 597 -2.39 -30.34 7.77
CA TYR A 597 -2.86 -29.46 8.84
C TYR A 597 -3.81 -30.19 9.77
N LEU A 598 -3.56 -30.07 11.08
CA LEU A 598 -4.49 -30.51 12.12
C LEU A 598 -5.07 -29.27 12.81
N TRP A 599 -6.32 -28.96 12.48
CA TRP A 599 -7.01 -27.75 12.92
C TRP A 599 -7.76 -27.95 14.21
N ASN A 600 -7.52 -27.06 15.16
CA ASN A 600 -8.17 -27.02 16.46
C ASN A 600 -9.06 -25.78 16.58
N VAL A 601 -10.02 -25.84 17.50
CA VAL A 601 -10.90 -24.72 17.80
C VAL A 601 -10.12 -23.70 18.63
N PRO A 602 -10.05 -22.41 18.24
CA PRO A 602 -9.44 -21.37 19.06
C PRO A 602 -10.36 -20.97 20.22
N GLU A 603 -9.78 -20.42 21.29
CA GLU A 603 -10.55 -19.75 22.36
C GLU A 603 -11.39 -18.56 21.82
N ILE A 604 -10.86 -17.85 20.81
CA ILE A 604 -11.50 -16.72 20.15
C ILE A 604 -11.59 -17.01 18.65
N GLN A 605 -12.82 -17.14 18.16
CA GLN A 605 -13.09 -17.41 16.75
C GLN A 605 -13.06 -16.12 15.92
N GLN A 606 -12.84 -16.28 14.61
CA GLN A 606 -13.07 -15.17 13.69
C GLN A 606 -14.55 -14.76 13.76
N PRO A 607 -14.87 -13.46 13.68
CA PRO A 607 -16.25 -13.03 13.52
C PRO A 607 -16.84 -13.62 12.23
N GLU A 608 -18.17 -13.77 12.19
CA GLU A 608 -18.88 -14.22 10.98
C GLU A 608 -18.55 -13.33 9.77
N GLU A 609 -18.46 -12.02 10.02
CA GLU A 609 -18.06 -11.02 9.02
C GLU A 609 -16.69 -10.43 9.34
N GLY A 610 -15.78 -10.52 8.37
CA GLY A 610 -14.48 -9.85 8.43
C GLY A 610 -13.37 -10.67 9.09
N TRP A 611 -12.38 -9.96 9.63
CA TRP A 611 -11.16 -10.55 10.19
C TRP A 611 -10.79 -9.86 11.50
N SER A 612 -10.52 -10.65 12.53
CA SER A 612 -10.05 -10.19 13.84
C SER A 612 -8.59 -10.61 14.07
N ARG A 613 -7.77 -9.62 14.43
CA ARG A 613 -6.39 -9.83 14.85
C ARG A 613 -6.29 -10.63 16.15
N GLU A 614 -7.27 -10.46 17.03
CA GLU A 614 -7.35 -11.16 18.31
C GLU A 614 -7.61 -12.65 18.08
N ALA A 615 -8.61 -12.99 17.27
CA ALA A 615 -8.90 -14.37 16.86
C ALA A 615 -7.71 -15.02 16.15
N TYR A 616 -7.06 -14.27 15.24
CA TYR A 616 -5.84 -14.73 14.56
C TYR A 616 -4.69 -15.07 15.53
N LYS A 617 -4.67 -14.44 16.71
CA LYS A 617 -3.67 -14.63 17.76
C LYS A 617 -4.15 -15.54 18.91
N SER A 618 -5.38 -16.03 18.84
CA SER A 618 -6.02 -16.79 19.91
C SER A 618 -5.20 -18.00 20.33
N ASN A 619 -5.20 -18.29 21.64
CA ASN A 619 -4.73 -19.59 22.12
C ASN A 619 -5.72 -20.68 21.73
N TRP A 620 -5.27 -21.92 21.92
CA TRP A 620 -6.01 -23.12 21.57
C TRP A 620 -5.42 -24.32 22.32
N THR A 621 -6.14 -25.44 22.32
CA THR A 621 -5.70 -26.71 22.92
C THR A 621 -5.73 -27.77 21.83
N PHE A 622 -4.69 -28.59 21.73
CA PHE A 622 -4.70 -29.74 20.83
C PHE A 622 -5.68 -30.81 21.34
N ASP A 623 -6.69 -31.12 20.55
CA ASP A 623 -7.72 -32.09 20.89
C ASP A 623 -7.31 -33.52 20.52
N PHE A 624 -6.61 -34.19 21.44
CA PHE A 624 -6.20 -35.59 21.27
C PHE A 624 -7.37 -36.55 21.10
N SER A 625 -8.54 -36.25 21.67
CA SER A 625 -9.70 -37.15 21.57
C SER A 625 -10.25 -37.20 20.15
N ARG A 626 -10.18 -36.06 19.44
CA ARG A 626 -10.70 -35.90 18.09
C ARG A 626 -9.66 -36.13 17.01
N LEU A 627 -8.42 -35.72 17.26
CA LEU A 627 -7.35 -35.70 16.26
C LEU A 627 -6.23 -36.71 16.53
N GLY A 628 -6.25 -37.40 17.67
CA GLY A 628 -5.18 -38.32 18.07
C GLY A 628 -4.93 -39.43 17.06
N THR A 629 -5.98 -40.14 16.62
CA THR A 629 -5.85 -41.23 15.64
C THR A 629 -5.20 -40.78 14.34
N GLU A 630 -5.57 -39.59 13.85
CA GLU A 630 -5.03 -39.07 12.60
C GLU A 630 -3.61 -38.54 12.77
N LEU A 631 -3.31 -37.90 13.91
CA LEU A 631 -1.93 -37.58 14.29
C LEU A 631 -1.07 -38.84 14.27
N ASP A 632 -1.52 -39.92 14.92
CA ASP A 632 -0.77 -41.17 15.04
C ASP A 632 -0.48 -41.80 13.67
N ARG A 633 -1.47 -41.76 12.76
CA ARG A 633 -1.31 -42.20 11.37
C ARG A 633 -0.19 -41.41 10.67
N LEU A 634 -0.14 -40.09 10.85
CA LEU A 634 0.88 -39.23 10.25
C LEU A 634 2.26 -39.44 10.87
N LEU A 635 2.36 -39.76 12.17
CA LEU A 635 3.64 -39.99 12.86
C LEU A 635 4.32 -41.28 12.42
N VAL A 636 3.57 -42.36 12.17
CA VAL A 636 4.13 -43.65 11.74
C VAL A 636 4.66 -43.60 10.29
N GLY A 637 4.14 -42.66 9.48
CA GLY A 637 4.43 -42.51 8.07
C GLY A 637 3.75 -43.61 7.23
N THR A 638 3.24 -43.26 6.05
CA THR A 638 2.80 -44.23 5.05
C THR A 638 3.99 -45.08 4.60
N ARG A 639 4.24 -46.20 5.28
CA ARG A 639 5.01 -47.31 4.71
C ARG A 639 4.16 -47.91 3.59
N GLY A 640 4.32 -47.41 2.38
CA GLY A 640 3.68 -47.92 1.17
C GLY A 640 4.51 -47.57 -0.04
#